data_AF-A0A0L1IK89-F1
#
_entry.id   AF-A0A0L1IK89-F1
#
_cell.length_a   1.000
_cell.length_b   1.000
_cell.length_c   1.000
_cell.angle_alpha   90.00
_cell.angle_beta   90.00
_cell.angle_gamma   90.00
#
_symmetry.space_group_name_H-M   'P 1'
#
loop_
_entity.id
_entity.type
_entity.pdbx_description
1 polymer ?
#
loop_
_entity_poly.entity_id
_entity_poly.type
_entity_poly.pdbx_seq_one_letter_code
_entity_poly.pdbx_strand_id
1 'polypeptide(L)'
;MKKIICLITSFLSIFASTSASLFSVSSNSNTTINNNQTQNAQSLINSLNDQINSIKQKVEQLKERTRLLKDQISQEEQKTMQLDKTKSELSSKLQPFEQFKKIVNDLITTLDLPEDLAKKEDFTQKVLAILEFYKNTIKNIDDENDPNSFKKLFDKLIELEEKITRLDISFEQVKKERSNLEEANRKLNGQISETRKNIESINKSITESINRKQRLESEKRELESEIDINKDKVIKLQTKVSEISEFIYKIANNIWDEKFKDHLLESESFIQIGKEFENELNKMLDKKVSLNIVNQKKNPTANTKDTDNRETEKLKFTISDILFEFELGIVWPDRNKQTNYENSSNNKCIEIGYVKTNDKKYILERLNPNTKEVPFKLPRFITSLKEAFKDNKHSHIEGIQHWNTKNITDMSRTFERARNFNQDISDWDMSNVTITESMFFEAEKFNKNLNDWNMSKVTDSRYMFGGATDFNGNISNWDMYNVQKVTNMFIRTQNFNQDLSNWILNNVTNKSEYNNLLKDTKIKDDQSKWPRVMRDSHQQSDNKVFIGRIIIENILKVVWKNNFTNRQVPALRKYLDVIPSYSKKINDFLQDAPFKGIDIKLSEQQENERFPLLNNQPENRGKTFDVTVKVNNSSIRDTFSLPVGEIDETRSIAEYNKEKTECIVIGFAESLGVIKTDNVPPTVRKVPKLLPPQITSIENMFFKSEQQSIENIDQWDTRNITNMSDTFKEARKFNQNINSWNTANVKFFNRTFNGAESFNQPLSNWKVANSLSFSLMFAGASDFNQPLNSWRFNTKDHFKMDWIFHKCTNFNQDLDQWNVENLNNAEHMFDTVFSFNGKVSTWKTNSLTRLDYMFHKAKNFNRRVYDWNIQRATTFRFMFFECSRFLQPLDSWYVSIGLVGESTESFKSRVQGMLDNTPLVQHGIYPWYPHGMVQHRVYPTSPRYDNHYPGHPED
;
A
#
# COMPACT_ATOMS: atom_id res chain seq x y z
N MET A 1 -5.49 -6.53 -7.95
CA MET A 1 -5.02 -5.43 -7.05
C MET A 1 -4.70 -5.81 -5.58
N LYS A 2 -5.63 -6.33 -4.74
CA LYS A 2 -5.31 -6.70 -3.33
C LYS A 2 -4.21 -7.76 -3.17
N LYS A 3 -4.21 -8.79 -4.03
CA LYS A 3 -3.12 -9.80 -4.09
C LYS A 3 -1.77 -9.18 -4.50
N ILE A 4 -1.80 -8.10 -5.29
CA ILE A 4 -0.61 -7.34 -5.71
C ILE A 4 -0.04 -6.61 -4.49
N ILE A 5 -0.87 -5.87 -3.75
CA ILE A 5 -0.43 -5.14 -2.55
C ILE A 5 0.11 -6.08 -1.46
N CYS A 6 -0.50 -7.26 -1.26
CA CYS A 6 0.05 -8.29 -0.37
C CYS A 6 1.42 -8.80 -0.84
N LEU A 7 1.63 -8.97 -2.15
CA LEU A 7 2.92 -9.37 -2.71
C LEU A 7 3.97 -8.25 -2.62
N ILE A 8 3.58 -6.98 -2.81
CA ILE A 8 4.41 -5.77 -2.59
C ILE A 8 4.86 -5.65 -1.13
N THR A 9 3.95 -5.86 -0.19
CA THR A 9 4.22 -5.72 1.25
C THR A 9 5.03 -6.88 1.82
N SER A 10 4.79 -8.11 1.34
CA SER A 10 5.64 -9.27 1.68
C SER A 10 7.07 -9.03 1.18
N PHE A 11 7.22 -8.42 0.01
CA PHE A 11 8.50 -8.04 -0.59
C PHE A 11 9.31 -7.02 0.20
N LEU A 12 8.67 -5.91 0.57
CA LEU A 12 9.32 -4.82 1.29
C LEU A 12 9.72 -5.23 2.71
N SER A 13 9.06 -6.23 3.29
CA SER A 13 9.39 -6.78 4.60
C SER A 13 10.70 -7.59 4.61
N ILE A 14 11.06 -8.25 3.50
CA ILE A 14 12.32 -9.01 3.37
C ILE A 14 13.51 -8.06 3.16
N PHE A 15 13.27 -6.89 2.57
CA PHE A 15 14.31 -5.87 2.31
C PHE A 15 14.74 -5.06 3.54
N ALA A 16 13.85 -4.85 4.50
CA ALA A 16 14.15 -4.06 5.71
C ALA A 16 15.07 -4.81 6.70
N SER A 17 15.23 -6.13 6.58
CA SER A 17 15.91 -6.97 7.57
C SER A 17 17.41 -7.20 7.32
N THR A 18 17.99 -6.65 6.24
CA THR A 18 19.33 -7.08 5.78
C THR A 18 20.27 -5.95 5.34
N SER A 19 20.07 -4.71 5.81
CA SER A 19 20.99 -3.56 5.58
C SER A 19 21.70 -3.07 6.87
N ALA A 20 21.69 -3.86 7.96
CA ALA A 20 22.21 -3.41 9.25
C ALA A 20 23.69 -3.74 9.54
N SER A 21 24.50 -4.15 8.57
CA SER A 21 25.92 -4.45 8.85
C SER A 21 26.86 -4.03 7.70
N LEU A 22 27.15 -2.73 7.62
CA LEU A 22 28.43 -2.16 7.17
C LEU A 22 28.36 -0.62 7.30
N PHE A 23 29.23 -0.08 8.15
CA PHE A 23 29.52 1.33 8.46
C PHE A 23 28.57 2.10 9.41
N SER A 24 29.13 2.37 10.59
CA SER A 24 28.73 3.39 11.55
C SER A 24 29.41 4.73 11.22
N VAL A 25 28.65 5.75 10.82
CA VAL A 25 28.96 7.16 11.07
C VAL A 25 27.66 7.93 11.28
N SER A 26 27.70 8.82 12.26
CA SER A 26 26.62 9.63 12.81
C SER A 26 26.07 10.72 11.89
N SER A 27 24.83 11.10 12.23
CA SER A 27 24.15 12.38 12.00
C SER A 27 23.40 12.59 10.68
N ASN A 28 22.10 12.83 10.87
CA ASN A 28 21.18 13.65 10.09
C ASN A 28 21.20 13.48 8.57
N SER A 29 20.23 12.71 8.09
CA SER A 29 19.08 13.21 7.32
C SER A 29 18.36 12.01 6.71
N ASN A 30 17.14 12.28 6.26
CA ASN A 30 16.42 11.50 5.25
C ASN A 30 15.57 10.34 5.77
N THR A 31 14.33 10.19 5.35
CA THR A 31 13.50 11.01 4.46
C THR A 31 12.12 10.41 4.60
N THR A 32 11.11 11.26 4.62
CA THR A 32 9.80 10.98 4.04
C THR A 32 9.96 10.01 2.87
N ILE A 33 9.20 8.92 2.82
CA ILE A 33 8.68 8.50 1.52
C ILE A 33 7.75 9.62 1.08
N ASN A 34 8.35 10.71 0.59
CA ASN A 34 7.77 11.47 -0.49
C ASN A 34 7.38 10.47 -1.59
N ASN A 35 6.48 10.86 -2.47
CA ASN A 35 6.18 10.20 -3.74
C ASN A 35 7.43 10.05 -4.64
N ASN A 36 8.43 9.33 -4.16
CA ASN A 36 9.80 9.15 -4.63
C ASN A 36 10.39 7.79 -4.18
N GLN A 37 9.71 6.95 -3.36
CA GLN A 37 10.14 5.54 -3.14
C GLN A 37 9.44 4.52 -4.06
N THR A 38 8.94 4.99 -5.19
CA THR A 38 9.00 4.27 -6.47
C THR A 38 10.25 4.67 -7.25
N GLN A 39 11.33 5.10 -6.58
CA GLN A 39 12.64 5.19 -7.21
C GLN A 39 13.23 3.80 -7.42
N ASN A 40 12.84 3.24 -8.57
CA ASN A 40 13.75 2.63 -9.53
C ASN A 40 14.28 1.25 -9.13
N ALA A 41 13.39 0.25 -9.10
CA ALA A 41 13.76 -1.17 -9.02
C ALA A 41 14.89 -1.53 -10.01
N GLN A 42 14.94 -0.87 -11.17
CA GLN A 42 16.01 -1.05 -12.13
C GLN A 42 17.36 -0.49 -11.71
N SER A 43 17.39 0.74 -11.17
CA SER A 43 18.65 1.30 -10.65
C SER A 43 19.09 0.57 -9.39
N LEU A 44 18.15 0.01 -8.63
CA LEU A 44 18.46 -0.81 -7.47
C LEU A 44 19.04 -2.16 -7.88
N ILE A 45 18.46 -2.86 -8.86
CA ILE A 45 19.02 -4.10 -9.43
C ILE A 45 20.42 -3.85 -9.99
N ASN A 46 20.59 -2.79 -10.77
CA ASN A 46 21.91 -2.42 -11.32
C ASN A 46 22.93 -2.16 -10.21
N SER A 47 22.55 -1.35 -9.20
CA SER A 47 23.43 -1.05 -8.06
C SER A 47 23.77 -2.29 -7.23
N LEU A 48 22.82 -3.20 -7.01
CA LEU A 48 23.05 -4.46 -6.30
C LEU A 48 23.96 -5.39 -7.09
N ASN A 49 23.80 -5.46 -8.42
CA ASN A 49 24.68 -6.22 -9.30
C ASN A 49 26.10 -5.65 -9.31
N ASP A 50 26.26 -4.33 -9.30
CA ASP A 50 27.58 -3.68 -9.17
C ASP A 50 28.25 -4.03 -7.84
N GLN A 51 27.50 -4.04 -6.74
CA GLN A 51 28.00 -4.47 -5.42
C GLN A 51 28.41 -5.95 -5.41
N ILE A 52 27.60 -6.83 -6.01
CA ILE A 52 27.91 -8.26 -6.15
C ILE A 52 29.23 -8.44 -6.92
N ASN A 53 29.39 -7.73 -8.03
CA ASN A 53 30.58 -7.82 -8.87
C ASN A 53 31.83 -7.33 -8.13
N SER A 54 31.73 -6.21 -7.39
CA SER A 54 32.81 -5.70 -6.55
C SER A 54 33.23 -6.69 -5.45
N ILE A 55 32.27 -7.31 -4.76
CA ILE A 55 32.56 -8.30 -3.71
C ILE A 55 33.18 -9.58 -4.32
N LYS A 56 32.68 -10.04 -5.48
CA LYS A 56 33.28 -11.18 -6.20
C LYS A 56 34.74 -10.90 -6.57
N GLN A 57 35.06 -9.69 -7.05
CA GLN A 57 36.43 -9.30 -7.34
C GLN A 57 37.31 -9.33 -6.08
N LYS A 58 36.80 -8.85 -4.94
CA LYS A 58 37.50 -8.94 -3.65
C LYS A 58 37.73 -10.40 -3.22
N VAL A 59 36.76 -11.29 -3.40
CA VAL A 59 36.90 -12.72 -3.10
C VAL A 59 38.01 -13.36 -3.94
N GLU A 60 38.12 -13.02 -5.22
CA GLU A 60 39.21 -13.54 -6.06
C GLU A 60 40.59 -13.03 -5.61
N GLN A 61 40.71 -11.76 -5.20
CA GLN A 61 41.95 -11.24 -4.61
C GLN A 61 42.34 -11.98 -3.32
N LEU A 62 41.37 -12.28 -2.44
CA LEU A 62 41.60 -13.03 -1.20
C LEU A 62 42.01 -14.48 -1.48
N LYS A 63 41.42 -15.12 -2.51
CA LYS A 63 41.81 -16.47 -2.94
C LYS A 63 43.25 -16.51 -3.43
N GLU A 64 43.67 -15.54 -4.24
CA GLU A 64 45.06 -15.45 -4.71
C GLU A 64 46.03 -15.26 -3.54
N ARG A 65 45.72 -14.37 -2.58
CA ARG A 65 46.54 -14.22 -1.37
C ARG A 65 46.62 -15.51 -0.54
N THR A 66 45.50 -16.24 -0.43
CA THR A 66 45.44 -17.54 0.26
C THR A 66 46.30 -18.58 -0.44
N ARG A 67 46.35 -18.56 -1.78
CA ARG A 67 47.22 -19.43 -2.59
C ARG A 67 48.69 -19.14 -2.33
N LEU A 68 49.09 -17.88 -2.35
CA LEU A 68 50.47 -17.46 -2.03
C LEU A 68 50.90 -17.88 -0.62
N LEU A 69 50.02 -17.78 0.38
CA LEU A 69 50.31 -18.24 1.74
C LEU A 69 50.49 -19.77 1.82
N LYS A 70 49.71 -20.54 1.06
CA LYS A 70 49.89 -22.01 0.98
C LYS A 70 51.27 -22.36 0.43
N ASP A 71 51.73 -21.63 -0.59
CA ASP A 71 53.06 -21.83 -1.15
C ASP A 71 54.17 -21.49 -0.13
N GLN A 72 54.01 -20.40 0.63
CA GLN A 72 54.96 -20.02 1.69
C GLN A 72 54.99 -21.03 2.85
N ILE A 73 53.83 -21.58 3.25
CA ILE A 73 53.75 -22.63 4.27
C ILE A 73 54.49 -23.89 3.78
N SER A 74 54.29 -24.29 2.53
CA SER A 74 54.98 -25.44 1.93
C SER A 74 56.50 -25.24 1.88
N GLN A 75 56.96 -24.02 1.57
CA GLN A 75 58.40 -23.68 1.62
C GLN A 75 58.99 -23.79 3.03
N GLU A 76 58.29 -23.30 4.06
CA GLU A 76 58.75 -23.42 5.45
C GLU A 76 58.71 -24.88 5.96
N GLU A 77 57.77 -25.70 5.49
CA GLU A 77 57.73 -27.14 5.76
C GLU A 77 58.95 -27.86 5.17
N GLN A 78 59.25 -27.61 3.90
CA GLN A 78 60.44 -28.18 3.23
C GLN A 78 61.73 -27.76 3.91
N LYS A 79 61.82 -26.47 4.29
CA LYS A 79 62.97 -25.94 5.03
C LYS A 79 63.15 -26.61 6.39
N THR A 80 62.05 -26.79 7.13
CA THR A 80 62.07 -27.47 8.44
C THR A 80 62.53 -28.92 8.29
N MET A 81 62.00 -29.65 7.30
CA MET A 81 62.37 -31.03 7.01
C MET A 81 63.85 -31.18 6.62
N GLN A 82 64.37 -30.23 5.83
CA GLN A 82 65.79 -30.22 5.46
C GLN A 82 66.69 -29.95 6.68
N LEU A 83 66.31 -28.99 7.54
CA LEU A 83 67.04 -28.68 8.77
C LEU A 83 67.03 -29.85 9.76
N ASP A 84 65.90 -30.56 9.90
CA ASP A 84 65.79 -31.77 10.73
C ASP A 84 66.66 -32.91 10.19
N LYS A 85 66.73 -33.08 8.86
CA LYS A 85 67.64 -34.04 8.23
C LYS A 85 69.10 -33.72 8.55
N THR A 86 69.52 -32.46 8.35
CA THR A 86 70.89 -32.01 8.67
C THR A 86 71.20 -32.16 10.16
N LYS A 87 70.24 -31.88 11.04
CA LYS A 87 70.37 -32.12 12.48
C LYS A 87 70.57 -33.61 12.80
N SER A 88 69.80 -34.50 12.16
CA SER A 88 69.91 -35.94 12.35
C SER A 88 71.27 -36.45 11.88
N GLU A 89 71.77 -35.96 10.75
CA GLU A 89 73.11 -36.29 10.21
C GLU A 89 74.24 -35.79 11.12
N LEU A 90 74.12 -34.59 11.70
CA LEU A 90 75.10 -34.09 12.67
C LEU A 90 75.03 -34.84 14.01
N SER A 91 73.82 -35.23 14.43
CA SER A 91 73.61 -36.00 15.67
C SER A 91 74.14 -37.42 15.55
N SER A 92 73.96 -38.09 14.40
CA SER A 92 74.54 -39.41 14.15
C SER A 92 76.07 -39.36 14.10
N LYS A 93 76.66 -38.29 13.56
CA LYS A 93 78.11 -38.05 13.61
C LYS A 93 78.62 -37.77 15.03
N LEU A 94 77.84 -37.09 15.87
CA LEU A 94 78.23 -36.76 17.24
C LEU A 94 78.30 -37.99 18.17
N GLN A 95 77.42 -38.98 17.97
CA GLN A 95 77.30 -40.18 18.82
C GLN A 95 78.63 -40.97 18.96
N PRO A 96 79.34 -41.34 17.86
CA PRO A 96 80.65 -41.99 17.95
C PRO A 96 81.72 -41.13 18.65
N PHE A 97 81.73 -39.81 18.41
CA PHE A 97 82.72 -38.92 19.05
C PHE A 97 82.54 -38.82 20.57
N GLU A 98 81.30 -38.81 21.08
CA GLU A 98 81.02 -38.82 22.52
C GLU A 98 81.38 -40.15 23.18
N GLN A 99 81.11 -41.28 22.51
CA GLN A 99 81.55 -42.61 22.96
C GLN A 99 83.08 -42.70 22.99
N PHE A 100 83.74 -42.18 21.96
CA PHE A 100 85.19 -42.14 21.88
C PHE A 100 85.82 -41.21 22.93
N LYS A 101 85.21 -40.06 23.22
CA LYS A 101 85.65 -39.17 24.30
C LYS A 101 85.64 -39.86 25.66
N LYS A 102 84.60 -40.66 25.95
CA LYS A 102 84.53 -41.45 27.19
C LYS A 102 85.72 -42.42 27.28
N ILE A 103 85.99 -43.15 26.21
CA ILE A 103 87.12 -44.07 26.07
C ILE A 103 88.47 -43.36 26.29
N VAL A 104 88.70 -42.21 25.67
CA VAL A 104 89.95 -41.45 25.80
C VAL A 104 90.15 -40.94 27.23
N ASN A 105 89.09 -40.49 27.90
CA ASN A 105 89.16 -40.07 29.30
C ASN A 105 89.47 -41.23 30.25
N ASP A 106 88.86 -42.39 30.03
CA ASP A 106 89.10 -43.60 30.82
C ASP A 106 90.57 -44.08 30.66
N LEU A 107 91.13 -43.98 29.44
CA LEU A 107 92.56 -44.23 29.15
C LEU A 107 93.50 -43.26 29.87
N ILE A 108 93.24 -41.94 29.80
CA ILE A 108 94.05 -40.93 30.47
C ILE A 108 94.05 -41.15 32.00
N THR A 109 92.89 -41.50 32.57
CA THR A 109 92.75 -41.78 34.02
C THR A 109 93.52 -43.04 34.44
N THR A 110 93.54 -44.06 33.59
CA THR A 110 94.28 -45.32 33.85
C THR A 110 95.79 -45.13 33.80
N LEU A 111 96.28 -44.21 32.95
CA LEU A 111 97.69 -43.86 32.82
C LEU A 111 98.21 -42.96 33.96
N ASP A 112 97.36 -42.62 34.94
CA ASP A 112 97.67 -41.77 36.10
C ASP A 112 98.02 -42.62 37.34
N LEU A 113 99.06 -43.47 37.22
CA LEU A 113 99.52 -44.32 38.33
C LEU A 113 100.70 -43.69 39.08
N PRO A 114 100.68 -43.65 40.43
CA PRO A 114 101.80 -43.17 41.24
C PRO A 114 103.06 -44.02 41.07
N GLU A 115 104.22 -43.40 41.25
CA GLU A 115 105.59 -43.92 41.05
C GLU A 115 105.96 -45.22 41.79
N ASP A 116 105.09 -45.77 42.65
CA ASP A 116 105.47 -46.71 43.71
C ASP A 116 104.76 -48.07 43.72
N LEU A 117 104.47 -48.64 42.54
CA LEU A 117 104.03 -50.03 42.41
C LEU A 117 105.09 -50.94 41.79
N ALA A 118 105.84 -51.58 42.68
CA ALA A 118 106.76 -52.67 42.42
C ALA A 118 106.03 -53.93 41.88
N LYS A 119 105.99 -54.07 40.55
CA LYS A 119 106.32 -55.27 39.75
C LYS A 119 105.91 -55.00 38.30
N LYS A 120 106.92 -54.89 37.43
CA LYS A 120 106.85 -54.56 35.99
C LYS A 120 105.83 -55.38 35.17
N GLU A 121 105.38 -56.51 35.70
CA GLU A 121 104.44 -57.44 35.05
C GLU A 121 102.96 -57.10 35.24
N ASP A 122 102.56 -56.52 36.38
CA ASP A 122 101.14 -56.23 36.68
C ASP A 122 100.63 -54.97 35.95
N PHE A 123 101.51 -53.99 35.73
CA PHE A 123 101.22 -52.81 34.92
C PHE A 123 101.00 -53.18 33.45
N THR A 124 101.89 -53.99 32.87
CA THR A 124 101.80 -54.45 31.48
C THR A 124 100.52 -55.25 31.23
N GLN A 125 100.15 -56.17 32.14
CA GLN A 125 98.92 -56.96 32.01
C GLN A 125 97.64 -56.11 32.13
N LYS A 126 97.59 -55.12 33.02
CA LYS A 126 96.44 -54.20 33.12
C LYS A 126 96.32 -53.30 31.89
N VAL A 127 97.43 -52.77 31.38
CA VAL A 127 97.43 -51.94 30.17
C VAL A 127 97.03 -52.76 28.94
N LEU A 128 97.50 -54.00 28.82
CA LEU A 128 97.10 -54.92 27.73
C LEU A 128 95.62 -55.33 27.81
N ALA A 129 95.11 -55.69 29.00
CA ALA A 129 93.69 -56.03 29.17
C ALA A 129 92.76 -54.86 28.80
N ILE A 130 93.20 -53.64 29.08
CA ILE A 130 92.48 -52.41 28.75
C ILE A 130 92.56 -52.10 27.25
N LEU A 131 93.74 -52.26 26.63
CA LEU A 131 93.90 -52.15 25.17
C LEU A 131 93.06 -53.18 24.41
N GLU A 132 92.95 -54.41 24.92
CA GLU A 132 92.14 -55.48 24.34
C GLU A 132 90.63 -55.19 24.47
N PHE A 133 90.19 -54.65 25.60
CA PHE A 133 88.82 -54.13 25.78
C PHE A 133 88.50 -53.01 24.78
N TYR A 134 89.44 -52.08 24.56
CA TYR A 134 89.25 -50.99 23.60
C TYR A 134 89.30 -51.46 22.14
N LYS A 135 90.15 -52.42 21.80
CA LYS A 135 90.15 -53.07 20.48
C LYS A 135 88.79 -53.67 20.16
N ASN A 136 88.20 -54.42 21.11
CA ASN A 136 86.89 -55.01 20.93
C ASN A 136 85.76 -53.98 20.86
N THR A 137 85.90 -52.84 21.57
CA THR A 137 84.90 -51.77 21.53
C THR A 137 84.96 -50.97 20.22
N ILE A 138 86.16 -50.66 19.69
CA ILE A 138 86.34 -49.92 18.42
C ILE A 138 85.94 -50.78 17.20
N LYS A 139 86.20 -52.10 17.25
CA LYS A 139 85.82 -53.05 16.19
C LYS A 139 84.30 -53.16 15.98
N ASN A 140 83.51 -52.71 16.96
CA ASN A 140 82.04 -52.69 16.94
C ASN A 140 81.45 -51.31 16.55
N ILE A 141 82.29 -50.31 16.25
CA ILE A 141 81.83 -49.01 15.74
C ILE A 141 81.74 -49.14 14.21
N ASP A 142 80.52 -49.01 13.67
CA ASP A 142 80.23 -49.20 12.24
C ASP A 142 81.00 -48.19 11.36
N ASP A 143 81.76 -48.69 10.38
CA ASP A 143 82.87 -48.04 9.68
C ASP A 143 82.43 -47.10 8.53
N GLU A 144 81.22 -46.53 8.59
CA GLU A 144 80.61 -45.88 7.41
C GLU A 144 80.78 -44.34 7.32
N ASN A 145 81.30 -43.62 8.33
CA ASN A 145 81.24 -42.14 8.32
C ASN A 145 82.53 -41.32 8.48
N ASP A 146 83.71 -41.90 8.75
CA ASP A 146 85.04 -41.29 8.47
C ASP A 146 86.19 -42.31 8.68
N PRO A 147 86.64 -43.01 7.62
CA PRO A 147 87.62 -44.08 7.73
C PRO A 147 89.02 -43.64 8.17
N ASN A 148 89.36 -42.35 8.05
CA ASN A 148 90.76 -41.91 8.15
C ASN A 148 91.18 -41.45 9.56
N SER A 149 90.23 -41.00 10.38
CA SER A 149 90.53 -40.44 11.71
C SER A 149 90.61 -41.52 12.79
N PHE A 150 89.68 -42.49 12.77
CA PHE A 150 89.64 -43.60 13.72
C PHE A 150 90.67 -44.69 13.40
N LYS A 151 90.90 -44.98 12.12
CA LYS A 151 91.89 -45.98 11.68
C LYS A 151 93.32 -45.59 12.05
N LYS A 152 93.72 -44.32 11.87
CA LYS A 152 95.04 -43.82 12.33
C LYS A 152 95.27 -43.97 13.83
N LEU A 153 94.22 -43.89 14.63
CA LEU A 153 94.29 -43.96 16.09
C LEU A 153 94.22 -45.42 16.57
N PHE A 154 93.44 -46.26 15.88
CA PHE A 154 93.44 -47.71 16.02
C PHE A 154 94.80 -48.31 15.64
N ASP A 155 95.41 -47.86 14.55
CA ASP A 155 96.76 -48.26 14.12
C ASP A 155 97.80 -47.80 15.14
N LYS A 156 97.67 -46.60 15.72
CA LYS A 156 98.52 -46.14 16.82
C LYS A 156 98.32 -46.94 18.11
N LEU A 157 97.10 -47.37 18.42
CA LEU A 157 96.80 -48.24 19.58
C LEU A 157 97.41 -49.64 19.37
N ILE A 158 97.35 -50.18 18.15
CA ILE A 158 98.06 -51.41 17.77
C ILE A 158 99.57 -51.21 17.88
N GLU A 159 100.11 -50.10 17.40
CA GLU A 159 101.54 -49.77 17.50
C GLU A 159 101.99 -49.62 18.97
N LEU A 160 101.18 -49.00 19.82
CA LEU A 160 101.41 -48.89 21.26
C LEU A 160 101.37 -50.27 21.94
N GLU A 161 100.40 -51.11 21.60
CA GLU A 161 100.29 -52.48 22.12
C GLU A 161 101.50 -53.33 21.71
N GLU A 162 101.92 -53.26 20.45
CA GLU A 162 103.11 -53.96 19.96
C GLU A 162 104.39 -53.50 20.65
N LYS A 163 104.53 -52.20 20.92
CA LYS A 163 105.69 -51.65 21.64
C LYS A 163 105.67 -52.02 23.13
N ILE A 164 104.50 -52.05 23.78
CA ILE A 164 104.34 -52.43 25.20
C ILE A 164 104.64 -53.93 25.38
N THR A 165 104.23 -54.78 24.44
CA THR A 165 104.43 -56.23 24.48
C THR A 165 105.90 -56.65 24.29
N ARG A 166 106.73 -55.82 23.63
CA ARG A 166 108.17 -56.08 23.40
C ARG A 166 109.11 -55.61 24.53
N LEU A 167 108.59 -55.09 25.64
CA LEU A 167 109.37 -54.68 26.84
C LEU A 167 110.47 -53.62 26.60
N ASP A 168 110.31 -52.74 25.60
CA ASP A 168 111.31 -51.68 25.29
C ASP A 168 110.70 -50.27 25.26
N ILE A 169 109.94 -49.91 26.30
CA ILE A 169 109.43 -48.54 26.49
C ILE A 169 109.90 -48.00 27.84
N SER A 170 110.58 -46.85 27.84
CA SER A 170 110.91 -46.12 29.07
C SER A 170 109.70 -45.34 29.58
N PHE A 171 109.61 -45.10 30.89
CA PHE A 171 108.54 -44.31 31.52
C PHE A 171 108.34 -42.93 30.84
N GLU A 172 109.41 -42.34 30.30
CA GLU A 172 109.38 -41.08 29.55
C GLU A 172 108.64 -41.19 28.19
N GLN A 173 108.68 -42.32 27.51
CA GLN A 173 107.91 -42.54 26.28
C GLN A 173 106.40 -42.66 26.56
N VAL A 174 106.02 -43.27 27.69
CA VAL A 174 104.61 -43.35 28.13
C VAL A 174 104.07 -41.94 28.46
N LYS A 175 104.88 -41.11 29.12
CA LYS A 175 104.53 -39.71 29.44
C LYS A 175 104.37 -38.86 28.17
N LYS A 176 105.22 -39.08 27.17
CA LYS A 176 105.11 -38.43 25.85
C LYS A 176 103.82 -38.82 25.12
N GLU A 177 103.46 -40.10 25.10
CA GLU A 177 102.22 -40.55 24.45
C GLU A 177 100.96 -40.09 25.21
N ARG A 178 101.02 -40.00 26.54
CA ARG A 178 99.96 -39.34 27.33
C ARG A 178 99.78 -37.88 26.90
N SER A 179 100.86 -37.11 26.77
CA SER A 179 100.78 -35.72 26.32
C SER A 179 100.18 -35.61 24.91
N ASN A 180 100.50 -36.54 24.01
CA ASN A 180 99.89 -36.61 22.67
C ASN A 180 98.39 -36.93 22.74
N LEU A 181 97.98 -37.83 23.63
CA LEU A 181 96.58 -38.18 23.90
C LEU A 181 95.80 -37.00 24.50
N GLU A 182 96.39 -36.25 25.43
CA GLU A 182 95.79 -35.04 26.00
C GLU A 182 95.63 -33.92 24.95
N GLU A 183 96.58 -33.77 24.02
CA GLU A 183 96.44 -32.85 22.89
C GLU A 183 95.34 -33.31 21.91
N ALA A 184 95.29 -34.61 21.60
CA ALA A 184 94.23 -35.19 20.77
C ALA A 184 92.85 -35.04 21.42
N ASN A 185 92.75 -35.25 22.74
CA ASN A 185 91.52 -35.07 23.51
C ASN A 185 91.08 -33.59 23.53
N ARG A 186 92.02 -32.64 23.61
CA ARG A 186 91.72 -31.21 23.47
C ARG A 186 91.15 -30.87 22.09
N LYS A 187 91.74 -31.39 21.01
CA LYS A 187 91.24 -31.20 19.64
C LYS A 187 89.84 -31.83 19.45
N LEU A 188 89.64 -33.05 19.95
CA LEU A 188 88.35 -33.75 19.93
C LEU A 188 87.28 -32.97 20.70
N ASN A 189 87.59 -32.44 21.89
CA ASN A 189 86.67 -31.60 22.67
C ASN A 189 86.30 -30.31 21.94
N GLY A 190 87.24 -29.70 21.19
CA GLY A 190 86.95 -28.58 20.31
C GLY A 190 85.93 -28.93 19.23
N GLN A 191 86.13 -30.04 18.52
CA GLN A 191 85.23 -30.53 17.47
C GLN A 191 83.84 -30.91 18.00
N ILE A 192 83.76 -31.57 19.16
CA ILE A 192 82.50 -31.90 19.84
C ILE A 192 81.78 -30.61 20.24
N SER A 193 82.49 -29.64 20.83
CA SER A 193 81.89 -28.36 21.24
C SER A 193 81.36 -27.57 20.04
N GLU A 194 82.07 -27.57 18.92
CA GLU A 194 81.66 -26.88 17.70
C GLU A 194 80.46 -27.56 17.04
N THR A 195 80.45 -28.90 16.99
CA THR A 195 79.31 -29.68 16.49
C THR A 195 78.06 -29.45 17.35
N ARG A 196 78.20 -29.39 18.68
CA ARG A 196 77.08 -29.06 19.60
C ARG A 196 76.54 -27.64 19.35
N LYS A 197 77.42 -26.64 19.18
CA LYS A 197 77.01 -25.27 18.83
C LYS A 197 76.26 -25.22 17.49
N ASN A 198 76.71 -25.98 16.49
CA ASN A 198 76.03 -26.08 15.20
C ASN A 198 74.64 -26.72 15.34
N ILE A 199 74.50 -27.80 16.12
CA ILE A 199 73.19 -28.42 16.42
C ILE A 199 72.26 -27.45 17.16
N GLU A 200 72.78 -26.70 18.13
CA GLU A 200 72.02 -25.70 18.88
C GLU A 200 71.54 -24.54 17.98
N SER A 201 72.41 -24.06 17.08
CA SER A 201 72.06 -23.08 16.04
C SER A 201 70.96 -23.59 15.11
N ILE A 202 71.06 -24.85 14.64
CA ILE A 202 70.03 -25.48 13.80
C ILE A 202 68.71 -25.63 14.56
N ASN A 203 68.72 -26.02 15.84
CA ASN A 203 67.52 -26.09 16.67
C ASN A 203 66.81 -24.74 16.79
N LYS A 204 67.58 -23.65 16.93
CA LYS A 204 67.03 -22.30 16.94
C LYS A 204 66.37 -21.95 15.60
N SER A 205 67.04 -22.24 14.47
CA SER A 205 66.47 -22.03 13.13
C SER A 205 65.22 -22.88 12.85
N ILE A 206 65.17 -24.12 13.34
CA ILE A 206 63.97 -24.98 13.27
C ILE A 206 62.82 -24.33 14.04
N THR A 207 63.09 -23.87 15.27
CA THR A 207 62.08 -23.22 16.12
C THR A 207 61.54 -21.94 15.46
N GLU A 208 62.41 -21.12 14.88
CA GLU A 208 62.02 -19.91 14.14
C GLU A 208 61.14 -20.23 12.91
N SER A 209 61.50 -21.26 12.13
CA SER A 209 60.71 -21.71 10.98
C SER A 209 59.35 -22.28 11.39
N ILE A 210 59.27 -23.05 12.49
CA ILE A 210 58.01 -23.54 13.05
C ILE A 210 57.11 -22.38 13.49
N ASN A 211 57.65 -21.41 14.23
CA ASN A 211 56.88 -20.25 14.68
C ASN A 211 56.37 -19.42 13.49
N ARG A 212 57.19 -19.27 12.44
CA ARG A 212 56.80 -18.58 11.22
C ARG A 212 55.67 -19.33 10.50
N LYS A 213 55.77 -20.66 10.38
CA LYS A 213 54.72 -21.50 9.81
C LYS A 213 53.40 -21.33 10.56
N GLN A 214 53.41 -21.41 11.89
CA GLN A 214 52.20 -21.22 12.72
C GLN A 214 51.55 -19.85 12.52
N ARG A 215 52.35 -18.80 12.35
CA ARG A 215 51.85 -17.45 12.05
C ARG A 215 51.19 -17.39 10.67
N LEU A 216 51.83 -17.96 9.64
CA LEU A 216 51.27 -18.04 8.28
C LEU A 216 49.98 -18.87 8.23
N GLU A 217 49.91 -19.97 8.97
CA GLU A 217 48.69 -20.78 9.10
C GLU A 217 47.56 -20.02 9.78
N SER A 218 47.87 -19.16 10.74
CA SER A 218 46.88 -18.32 11.42
C SER A 218 46.33 -17.25 10.47
N GLU A 219 47.21 -16.56 9.72
CA GLU A 219 46.80 -15.58 8.69
C GLU A 219 45.96 -16.25 7.58
N LYS A 220 46.34 -17.46 7.16
CA LYS A 220 45.56 -18.24 6.19
C LYS A 220 44.13 -18.52 6.70
N ARG A 221 43.97 -18.94 7.96
CA ARG A 221 42.65 -19.20 8.56
C ARG A 221 41.78 -17.95 8.60
N GLU A 222 42.37 -16.79 8.91
CA GLU A 222 41.66 -15.51 8.90
C GLU A 222 41.16 -15.14 7.49
N LEU A 223 42.00 -15.30 6.47
CA LEU A 223 41.61 -15.04 5.07
C LEU A 223 40.54 -16.02 4.57
N GLU A 224 40.65 -17.30 4.94
CA GLU A 224 39.62 -18.32 4.61
C GLU A 224 38.27 -17.94 5.25
N SER A 225 38.27 -17.47 6.50
CA SER A 225 37.07 -16.94 7.15
C SER A 225 36.51 -15.68 6.47
N GLU A 226 37.36 -14.75 6.02
CA GLU A 226 36.91 -13.55 5.30
C GLU A 226 36.31 -13.89 3.93
N ILE A 227 36.87 -14.90 3.23
CA ILE A 227 36.32 -15.42 1.97
C ILE A 227 34.89 -15.93 2.19
N ASP A 228 34.65 -16.73 3.23
CA ASP A 228 33.34 -17.32 3.48
C ASP A 228 32.29 -16.25 3.88
N ILE A 229 32.67 -15.26 4.70
CA ILE A 229 31.82 -14.11 5.01
C ILE A 229 31.42 -13.35 3.74
N ASN A 230 32.34 -13.14 2.81
CA ASN A 230 32.06 -12.42 1.57
C ASN A 230 31.23 -13.26 0.58
N LYS A 231 31.39 -14.59 0.54
CA LYS A 231 30.49 -15.48 -0.21
C LYS A 231 29.06 -15.40 0.32
N ASP A 232 28.88 -15.41 1.64
CA ASP A 232 27.56 -15.28 2.27
C ASP A 232 26.91 -13.93 1.95
N LYS A 233 27.69 -12.84 1.89
CA LYS A 233 27.19 -11.53 1.44
C LYS A 233 26.72 -11.57 -0.02
N VAL A 234 27.47 -12.23 -0.91
CA VAL A 234 27.07 -12.39 -2.32
C VAL A 234 25.76 -13.17 -2.41
N ILE A 235 25.62 -14.28 -1.68
CA ILE A 235 24.38 -15.08 -1.66
C ILE A 235 23.20 -14.21 -1.19
N LYS A 236 23.34 -13.49 -0.08
CA LYS A 236 22.29 -12.59 0.44
C LYS A 236 21.89 -11.51 -0.57
N LEU A 237 22.85 -10.92 -1.29
CA LEU A 237 22.56 -9.92 -2.32
C LEU A 237 21.89 -10.54 -3.56
N GLN A 238 22.27 -11.76 -3.95
CA GLN A 238 21.63 -12.49 -5.05
C GLN A 238 20.19 -12.90 -4.73
N THR A 239 19.91 -13.28 -3.48
CA THR A 239 18.54 -13.54 -3.00
C THR A 239 17.69 -12.29 -3.14
N LYS A 240 18.19 -11.12 -2.71
CA LYS A 240 17.51 -9.83 -2.88
C LYS A 240 17.19 -9.49 -4.34
N VAL A 241 18.15 -9.72 -5.26
CA VAL A 241 17.91 -9.49 -6.70
C VAL A 241 16.81 -10.40 -7.23
N SER A 242 16.89 -11.70 -6.92
CA SER A 242 15.89 -12.71 -7.33
C SER A 242 14.50 -12.37 -6.81
N GLU A 243 14.48 -11.91 -5.57
CA GLU A 243 13.30 -11.40 -4.94
C GLU A 243 12.72 -10.24 -5.80
N ILE A 244 13.44 -9.13 -6.00
CA ILE A 244 12.90 -7.96 -6.73
C ILE A 244 12.37 -8.38 -8.12
N SER A 245 13.05 -9.32 -8.79
CA SER A 245 12.59 -9.86 -10.06
C SER A 245 11.24 -10.59 -9.97
N GLU A 246 11.02 -11.44 -8.98
CA GLU A 246 9.73 -12.13 -8.77
C GLU A 246 8.59 -11.15 -8.49
N PHE A 247 8.91 -10.07 -7.78
CA PHE A 247 7.97 -9.00 -7.49
C PHE A 247 7.51 -8.25 -8.75
N ILE A 248 8.45 -7.86 -9.60
CA ILE A 248 8.16 -7.24 -10.91
C ILE A 248 7.35 -8.23 -11.77
N TYR A 249 7.71 -9.52 -11.76
CA TYR A 249 6.98 -10.59 -12.46
C TYR A 249 5.51 -10.66 -12.07
N LYS A 250 5.22 -10.56 -10.77
CA LYS A 250 3.84 -10.56 -10.26
C LYS A 250 3.07 -9.32 -10.67
N ILE A 251 3.66 -8.12 -10.59
CA ILE A 251 2.98 -6.88 -11.02
C ILE A 251 2.64 -6.96 -12.51
N ALA A 252 3.63 -7.33 -13.33
CA ALA A 252 3.48 -7.41 -14.78
C ALA A 252 2.36 -8.40 -15.18
N ASN A 253 2.34 -9.61 -14.60
CA ASN A 253 1.25 -10.58 -14.82
C ASN A 253 -0.12 -10.06 -14.41
N ASN A 254 -0.21 -9.36 -13.27
CA ASN A 254 -1.50 -8.83 -12.85
C ASN A 254 -1.98 -7.70 -13.75
N ILE A 255 -1.10 -6.82 -14.23
CA ILE A 255 -1.46 -5.78 -15.21
C ILE A 255 -1.89 -6.45 -16.52
N TRP A 256 -1.15 -7.46 -16.97
CA TRP A 256 -1.48 -8.22 -18.16
C TRP A 256 -2.87 -8.86 -18.05
N ASP A 257 -3.11 -9.65 -17.00
CA ASP A 257 -4.39 -10.32 -16.74
C ASP A 257 -5.54 -9.31 -16.53
N GLU A 258 -5.31 -8.18 -15.85
CA GLU A 258 -6.36 -7.20 -15.58
C GLU A 258 -6.66 -6.30 -16.79
N LYS A 259 -5.71 -5.98 -17.67
CA LYS A 259 -5.91 -4.92 -18.67
C LYS A 259 -5.78 -5.38 -20.11
N PHE A 260 -5.04 -6.45 -20.38
CA PHE A 260 -4.62 -6.78 -21.74
C PHE A 260 -5.05 -8.17 -22.21
N LYS A 261 -5.02 -9.19 -21.34
CA LYS A 261 -5.22 -10.61 -21.68
C LYS A 261 -6.47 -10.91 -22.52
N ASP A 262 -7.57 -10.22 -22.25
CA ASP A 262 -8.86 -10.41 -22.92
C ASP A 262 -9.25 -9.21 -23.82
N HIS A 263 -8.38 -8.20 -24.00
CA HIS A 263 -8.72 -6.92 -24.65
C HIS A 263 -8.04 -6.70 -26.00
N LEU A 264 -7.42 -7.73 -26.59
CA LEU A 264 -6.63 -7.60 -27.81
C LEU A 264 -7.54 -7.34 -29.02
N LEU A 265 -7.53 -6.10 -29.52
CA LEU A 265 -8.33 -5.66 -30.66
C LEU A 265 -7.62 -5.95 -31.99
N GLU A 266 -8.38 -6.21 -33.06
CA GLU A 266 -7.92 -6.42 -34.44
C GLU A 266 -6.92 -5.38 -34.97
N SER A 267 -6.94 -4.14 -34.45
CA SER A 267 -6.20 -3.01 -35.04
C SER A 267 -4.94 -2.59 -34.30
N GLU A 268 -4.56 -3.26 -33.22
CA GLU A 268 -3.34 -2.92 -32.48
C GLU A 268 -2.21 -3.89 -32.80
N SER A 269 -1.15 -3.38 -33.43
CA SER A 269 0.08 -4.17 -33.59
C SER A 269 0.60 -4.62 -32.22
N PHE A 270 1.29 -5.76 -32.14
CA PHE A 270 1.99 -6.18 -30.91
C PHE A 270 2.91 -5.09 -30.35
N ILE A 271 3.44 -4.22 -31.22
CA ILE A 271 4.23 -3.04 -30.85
C ILE A 271 3.40 -2.01 -30.08
N GLN A 272 2.15 -1.78 -30.49
CA GLN A 272 1.24 -0.87 -29.83
C GLN A 272 0.77 -1.42 -28.48
N ILE A 273 0.36 -2.69 -28.43
CA ILE A 273 0.01 -3.38 -27.17
C ILE A 273 1.21 -3.40 -26.22
N GLY A 274 2.41 -3.68 -26.74
CA GLY A 274 3.64 -3.62 -25.97
C GLY A 274 3.87 -2.23 -25.39
N LYS A 275 3.66 -1.15 -26.16
CA LYS A 275 3.78 0.23 -25.67
C LYS A 275 2.70 0.61 -24.67
N GLU A 276 1.48 0.14 -24.83
CA GLU A 276 0.39 0.41 -23.89
C GLU A 276 0.58 -0.35 -22.57
N PHE A 277 1.03 -1.60 -22.66
CA PHE A 277 1.48 -2.37 -21.51
C PHE A 277 2.68 -1.70 -20.83
N GLU A 278 3.66 -1.21 -21.61
CA GLU A 278 4.78 -0.41 -21.12
C GLU A 278 4.29 0.81 -20.35
N ASN A 279 3.34 1.55 -20.91
CA ASN A 279 2.77 2.75 -20.30
C ASN A 279 2.04 2.43 -19.00
N GLU A 280 1.21 1.38 -18.97
CA GLU A 280 0.48 0.98 -17.76
C GLU A 280 1.41 0.43 -16.67
N LEU A 281 2.47 -0.27 -17.07
CA LEU A 281 3.52 -0.71 -16.17
C LEU A 281 4.32 0.49 -15.63
N ASN A 282 4.67 1.45 -16.49
CA ASN A 282 5.39 2.67 -16.12
C ASN A 282 4.56 3.58 -15.21
N LYS A 283 3.23 3.63 -15.38
CA LYS A 283 2.33 4.32 -14.45
C LYS A 283 2.35 3.71 -13.05
N MET A 284 2.49 2.38 -12.96
CA MET A 284 2.54 1.67 -11.68
C MET A 284 3.94 1.72 -11.03
N LEU A 285 4.99 1.83 -11.83
CA LEU A 285 6.39 1.85 -11.38
C LEU A 285 6.98 3.25 -11.19
N ASP A 286 6.25 4.32 -11.54
CA ASP A 286 6.64 5.74 -11.39
C ASP A 286 8.00 6.10 -12.06
N LYS A 287 8.46 5.28 -13.02
CA LYS A 287 9.61 5.57 -13.92
C LYS A 287 9.53 4.78 -15.24
N LYS A 288 10.20 5.29 -16.27
CA LYS A 288 10.25 4.74 -17.64
C LYS A 288 11.07 3.43 -17.69
N VAL A 289 10.39 2.30 -17.78
CA VAL A 289 10.91 1.01 -18.21
C VAL A 289 10.73 0.92 -19.72
N SER A 290 11.76 0.51 -20.44
CA SER A 290 11.69 0.22 -21.87
C SER A 290 11.39 -1.25 -22.06
N LEU A 291 10.29 -1.58 -22.74
CA LEU A 291 9.99 -2.97 -23.11
C LEU A 291 10.63 -3.28 -24.46
N ASN A 292 11.45 -4.33 -24.48
CA ASN A 292 11.90 -4.92 -25.73
C ASN A 292 11.02 -6.12 -26.07
N ILE A 293 10.28 -6.02 -27.17
CA ILE A 293 9.47 -7.13 -27.69
C ILE A 293 10.41 -8.10 -28.39
N VAL A 294 10.49 -9.33 -27.87
CA VAL A 294 11.42 -10.36 -28.38
C VAL A 294 10.90 -10.97 -29.69
N ASN A 295 9.58 -11.11 -29.83
CA ASN A 295 8.96 -11.69 -31.02
C ASN A 295 8.36 -10.57 -31.92
N GLN A 296 9.15 -10.01 -32.83
CA GLN A 296 8.73 -8.95 -33.77
C GLN A 296 7.98 -9.45 -35.03
N LYS A 297 7.18 -10.51 -34.93
CA LYS A 297 6.38 -10.91 -36.11
C LYS A 297 5.32 -9.82 -36.37
N LYS A 298 5.36 -9.23 -37.57
CA LYS A 298 4.25 -8.44 -38.14
C LYS A 298 2.99 -9.30 -38.03
N ASN A 299 1.99 -8.80 -37.31
CA ASN A 299 0.62 -9.30 -37.10
C ASN A 299 0.43 -10.82 -37.31
N PRO A 300 -0.09 -11.59 -36.33
CA PRO A 300 -0.52 -12.93 -36.65
C PRO A 300 -1.59 -12.81 -37.71
N THR A 301 -1.24 -13.18 -38.94
CA THR A 301 -2.17 -13.17 -40.06
C THR A 301 -3.30 -14.11 -39.67
N ALA A 302 -4.52 -13.58 -39.65
CA ALA A 302 -5.78 -14.27 -39.35
C ALA A 302 -6.13 -15.34 -40.41
N ASN A 303 -5.19 -16.23 -40.70
CA ASN A 303 -5.28 -17.22 -41.76
C ASN A 303 -4.60 -18.53 -41.35
N THR A 304 -5.17 -19.23 -40.37
CA THR A 304 -5.07 -20.70 -40.33
C THR A 304 -6.41 -21.27 -39.87
N LYS A 305 -6.97 -22.14 -40.71
CA LYS A 305 -8.25 -22.83 -40.53
C LYS A 305 -8.13 -24.07 -39.62
N ASP A 306 -7.06 -24.24 -38.86
CA ASP A 306 -6.83 -25.44 -38.07
C ASP A 306 -7.07 -25.18 -36.59
N THR A 307 -8.16 -25.75 -36.07
CA THR A 307 -8.59 -25.64 -34.68
C THR A 307 -7.85 -26.56 -33.70
N ASP A 308 -6.98 -27.47 -34.19
CA ASP A 308 -6.44 -28.57 -33.38
C ASP A 308 -4.95 -28.45 -32.98
N ASN A 309 -4.22 -27.45 -33.48
CA ASN A 309 -2.82 -27.22 -33.07
C ASN A 309 -2.61 -25.77 -32.62
N ARG A 310 -3.13 -25.43 -31.43
CA ARG A 310 -2.81 -24.15 -30.78
C ARG A 310 -1.55 -24.31 -29.94
N GLU A 311 -0.37 -24.25 -30.55
CA GLU A 311 0.76 -23.70 -29.81
C GLU A 311 0.41 -22.24 -29.54
N THR A 312 0.03 -21.93 -28.29
CA THR A 312 -0.25 -20.57 -27.84
C THR A 312 1.00 -19.72 -28.08
N GLU A 313 1.02 -18.94 -29.16
CA GLU A 313 2.13 -18.03 -29.43
C GLU A 313 2.21 -17.06 -28.24
N LYS A 314 3.20 -17.24 -27.37
CA LYS A 314 3.36 -16.41 -26.16
C LYS A 314 3.97 -15.08 -26.57
N LEU A 315 3.42 -14.00 -26.05
CA LEU A 315 4.01 -12.68 -26.21
C LEU A 315 5.17 -12.54 -25.23
N LYS A 316 6.37 -12.33 -25.77
CA LYS A 316 7.61 -12.29 -25.00
C LYS A 316 8.15 -10.86 -24.93
N PHE A 317 8.37 -10.38 -23.71
CA PHE A 317 8.99 -9.08 -23.46
C PHE A 317 10.17 -9.23 -22.52
N THR A 318 11.16 -8.36 -22.66
CA THR A 318 12.19 -8.21 -21.62
C THR A 318 12.06 -6.85 -20.92
N ILE A 319 12.16 -6.90 -19.59
CA ILE A 319 12.42 -5.74 -18.74
C ILE A 319 13.76 -6.01 -18.10
N SER A 320 14.80 -5.32 -18.56
CA SER A 320 16.10 -5.35 -17.91
C SER A 320 16.60 -6.76 -17.63
N ASP A 321 16.61 -7.55 -18.71
CA ASP A 321 17.03 -8.95 -18.77
C ASP A 321 16.10 -9.98 -18.08
N ILE A 322 15.00 -9.55 -17.48
CA ILE A 322 13.93 -10.43 -17.02
C ILE A 322 13.00 -10.72 -18.20
N LEU A 323 12.86 -12.00 -18.59
CA LEU A 323 11.96 -12.45 -19.64
C LEU A 323 10.55 -12.67 -19.08
N PHE A 324 9.56 -12.00 -19.67
CA PHE A 324 8.15 -12.20 -19.43
C PHE A 324 7.56 -12.94 -20.61
N GLU A 325 6.89 -14.05 -20.32
CA GLU A 325 6.10 -14.77 -21.31
C GLU A 325 4.64 -14.69 -20.91
N PHE A 326 3.83 -14.03 -21.73
CA PHE A 326 2.40 -13.94 -21.50
C PHE A 326 1.65 -14.79 -22.51
N GLU A 327 0.76 -15.63 -22.00
CA GLU A 327 -0.23 -16.28 -22.84
C GLU A 327 -1.20 -15.23 -23.36
N LEU A 328 -1.32 -15.16 -24.69
CA LEU A 328 -2.43 -14.48 -25.32
C LEU A 328 -3.66 -15.34 -24.99
N GLY A 329 -4.55 -14.82 -24.15
CA GLY A 329 -5.82 -15.47 -23.89
C GLY A 329 -6.51 -15.75 -25.23
N ILE A 330 -7.15 -16.91 -25.35
CA ILE A 330 -7.99 -17.21 -26.51
C ILE A 330 -8.98 -16.04 -26.67
N VAL A 331 -9.13 -15.53 -27.89
CA VAL A 331 -10.03 -14.48 -28.37
C VAL A 331 -9.32 -13.18 -28.75
N TRP A 332 -8.75 -13.21 -29.96
CA TRP A 332 -8.99 -12.11 -30.89
C TRP A 332 -10.49 -12.12 -31.21
N PRO A 333 -11.26 -11.06 -30.93
CA PRO A 333 -12.65 -10.98 -31.34
C PRO A 333 -12.71 -10.57 -32.82
N ASP A 334 -12.06 -11.36 -33.68
CA ASP A 334 -11.94 -11.10 -35.12
C ASP A 334 -13.25 -11.35 -35.87
N ARG A 335 -14.19 -12.06 -35.23
CA ARG A 335 -15.48 -12.48 -35.79
C ARG A 335 -16.54 -12.58 -34.70
N ASN A 336 -17.80 -12.53 -35.12
CA ASN A 336 -18.93 -12.92 -34.28
C ASN A 336 -18.70 -14.32 -33.74
N LYS A 337 -19.00 -14.51 -32.47
CA LYS A 337 -18.85 -15.79 -31.77
C LYS A 337 -20.21 -16.25 -31.29
N GLN A 338 -20.54 -17.50 -31.56
CA GLN A 338 -21.74 -18.11 -31.02
C GLN A 338 -21.51 -18.55 -29.58
N THR A 339 -22.56 -18.45 -28.78
CA THR A 339 -22.59 -18.88 -27.39
C THR A 339 -22.53 -20.41 -27.34
N ASN A 340 -21.64 -20.94 -26.51
CA ASN A 340 -21.51 -22.37 -26.32
C ASN A 340 -22.17 -22.82 -25.01
N TYR A 341 -22.89 -23.95 -25.08
CA TYR A 341 -23.60 -24.54 -23.96
C TYR A 341 -23.05 -25.93 -23.66
N GLU A 342 -23.03 -26.32 -22.40
CA GLU A 342 -22.54 -27.63 -21.96
C GLU A 342 -23.40 -28.78 -22.49
N ASN A 343 -24.70 -28.55 -22.70
CA ASN A 343 -25.67 -29.60 -22.99
C ASN A 343 -26.75 -29.15 -23.97
N SER A 344 -27.47 -30.12 -24.54
CA SER A 344 -28.58 -29.90 -25.48
C SER A 344 -29.78 -29.16 -24.89
N SER A 345 -29.88 -29.06 -23.56
CA SER A 345 -30.94 -28.30 -22.89
C SER A 345 -30.66 -26.78 -22.86
N ASN A 346 -29.44 -26.37 -23.24
CA ASN A 346 -28.96 -24.99 -23.26
C ASN A 346 -29.19 -24.26 -21.93
N ASN A 347 -29.05 -24.97 -20.80
CA ASN A 347 -29.27 -24.40 -19.47
C ASN A 347 -27.99 -23.84 -18.82
N LYS A 348 -26.81 -24.23 -19.29
CA LYS A 348 -25.51 -23.79 -18.76
C LYS A 348 -24.65 -23.30 -19.91
N CYS A 349 -24.50 -21.98 -19.97
CA CYS A 349 -23.58 -21.32 -20.89
C CYS A 349 -22.16 -21.51 -20.34
N ILE A 350 -21.29 -22.13 -21.13
CA ILE A 350 -19.88 -22.33 -20.78
C ILE A 350 -18.98 -21.29 -21.45
N GLU A 351 -19.46 -20.67 -22.53
CA GLU A 351 -18.73 -19.63 -23.24
C GLU A 351 -19.68 -18.59 -23.82
N ILE A 352 -19.46 -17.33 -23.48
CA ILE A 352 -20.30 -16.21 -23.90
C ILE A 352 -20.03 -15.88 -25.37
N GLY A 353 -21.08 -15.95 -26.19
CA GLY A 353 -21.08 -15.46 -27.56
C GLY A 353 -21.24 -13.95 -27.64
N TYR A 354 -20.85 -13.37 -28.76
CA TYR A 354 -20.96 -11.94 -29.01
C TYR A 354 -20.99 -11.60 -30.50
N VAL A 355 -21.58 -10.46 -30.81
CA VAL A 355 -21.61 -9.87 -32.14
C VAL A 355 -20.85 -8.55 -32.12
N LYS A 356 -19.94 -8.39 -33.09
CA LYS A 356 -19.21 -7.15 -33.29
C LYS A 356 -19.98 -6.26 -34.25
N THR A 357 -20.20 -5.01 -33.85
CA THR A 357 -20.85 -4.01 -34.69
C THR A 357 -19.83 -3.23 -35.53
N ASN A 358 -20.33 -2.52 -36.55
CA ASN A 358 -19.49 -1.70 -37.45
C ASN A 358 -18.71 -0.60 -36.70
N ASP A 359 -19.22 -0.11 -35.56
CA ASP A 359 -18.55 0.87 -34.69
C ASP A 359 -17.61 0.23 -33.64
N LYS A 360 -17.19 -1.03 -33.87
CA LYS A 360 -16.29 -1.81 -33.00
C LYS A 360 -16.81 -1.98 -31.56
N LYS A 361 -18.13 -1.95 -31.35
CA LYS A 361 -18.75 -2.37 -30.09
C LYS A 361 -19.03 -3.86 -30.11
N TYR A 362 -19.08 -4.47 -28.93
CA TYR A 362 -19.34 -5.89 -28.78
C TYR A 362 -20.61 -6.08 -27.97
N ILE A 363 -21.62 -6.65 -28.62
CA ILE A 363 -22.92 -6.95 -28.03
C ILE A 363 -22.90 -8.42 -27.62
N LEU A 364 -23.21 -8.71 -26.36
CA LEU A 364 -23.39 -10.09 -25.90
C LEU A 364 -24.50 -10.75 -26.72
N GLU A 365 -24.23 -11.93 -27.29
CA GLU A 365 -25.25 -12.65 -28.06
C GLU A 365 -26.39 -13.07 -27.13
N ARG A 366 -27.63 -12.83 -27.55
CA ARG A 366 -28.82 -13.24 -26.80
C ARG A 366 -28.71 -14.71 -26.38
N LEU A 367 -28.71 -14.94 -25.07
CA LEU A 367 -28.62 -16.27 -24.49
C LEU A 367 -29.95 -17.02 -24.66
N ASN A 368 -29.87 -18.34 -24.61
CA ASN A 368 -31.05 -19.20 -24.73
C ASN A 368 -32.01 -18.90 -23.56
N PRO A 369 -33.32 -18.81 -23.79
CA PRO A 369 -34.32 -18.62 -22.73
C PRO A 369 -34.23 -19.61 -21.55
N ASN A 370 -33.66 -20.80 -21.77
CA ASN A 370 -33.48 -21.82 -20.74
C ASN A 370 -32.19 -21.66 -19.91
N THR A 371 -31.35 -20.65 -20.18
CA THR A 371 -30.05 -20.45 -19.50
C THR A 371 -30.22 -20.14 -18.01
N LYS A 372 -29.76 -21.04 -17.14
CA LYS A 372 -29.72 -20.94 -15.66
C LYS A 372 -28.35 -20.55 -15.12
N GLU A 373 -27.29 -20.79 -15.86
CA GLU A 373 -25.92 -20.55 -15.43
C GLU A 373 -25.10 -19.96 -16.58
N VAL A 374 -24.26 -18.98 -16.25
CA VAL A 374 -23.32 -18.33 -17.16
C VAL A 374 -21.92 -18.32 -16.54
N PRO A 375 -20.85 -18.13 -17.34
CA PRO A 375 -19.50 -17.98 -16.80
C PRO A 375 -19.42 -16.80 -15.83
N PHE A 376 -18.70 -16.96 -14.72
CA PHE A 376 -18.57 -15.93 -13.68
C PHE A 376 -17.88 -14.64 -14.17
N LYS A 377 -17.17 -14.71 -15.30
CA LYS A 377 -16.51 -13.56 -15.91
C LYS A 377 -17.23 -13.18 -17.19
N LEU A 378 -17.75 -11.95 -17.21
CA LEU A 378 -18.15 -11.26 -18.43
C LEU A 378 -16.87 -10.82 -19.18
N PRO A 379 -16.69 -11.18 -20.47
CA PRO A 379 -15.56 -10.70 -21.26
C PRO A 379 -15.57 -9.17 -21.29
N ARG A 380 -14.45 -8.55 -20.93
CA ARG A 380 -14.43 -7.11 -20.64
C ARG A 380 -14.60 -6.22 -21.87
N PHE A 381 -14.37 -6.74 -23.07
CA PHE A 381 -14.61 -6.04 -24.32
C PHE A 381 -16.10 -5.92 -24.66
N ILE A 382 -16.99 -6.68 -24.00
CA ILE A 382 -18.44 -6.51 -24.14
C ILE A 382 -18.83 -5.12 -23.63
N THR A 383 -19.50 -4.36 -24.49
CA THR A 383 -19.95 -2.98 -24.21
C THR A 383 -21.47 -2.85 -24.20
N SER A 384 -22.19 -3.93 -24.52
CA SER A 384 -23.65 -3.98 -24.54
C SER A 384 -24.18 -5.34 -24.07
N LEU A 385 -25.15 -5.31 -23.16
CA LEU A 385 -25.94 -6.46 -22.72
C LEU A 385 -27.32 -6.48 -23.40
N LYS A 386 -27.42 -5.83 -24.57
CA LYS A 386 -28.68 -5.72 -25.30
C LYS A 386 -29.28 -7.09 -25.58
N GLU A 387 -30.52 -7.30 -25.13
CA GLU A 387 -31.28 -8.54 -25.29
C GLU A 387 -30.62 -9.81 -24.69
N ALA A 388 -29.56 -9.67 -23.89
CA ALA A 388 -28.73 -10.79 -23.38
C ALA A 388 -29.54 -11.90 -22.70
N PHE A 389 -30.56 -11.55 -21.91
CA PHE A 389 -31.42 -12.48 -21.17
C PHE A 389 -32.90 -12.34 -21.55
N LYS A 390 -33.18 -11.87 -22.77
CA LYS A 390 -34.55 -11.72 -23.26
C LYS A 390 -35.30 -13.06 -23.32
N ASP A 391 -36.52 -13.08 -22.80
CA ASP A 391 -37.41 -14.23 -22.60
C ASP A 391 -36.84 -15.31 -21.63
N ASN A 392 -35.84 -14.99 -20.80
CA ASN A 392 -35.28 -15.97 -19.84
C ASN A 392 -36.35 -16.49 -18.85
N LYS A 393 -36.38 -17.81 -18.63
CA LYS A 393 -37.44 -18.48 -17.88
C LYS A 393 -37.19 -18.59 -16.37
N HIS A 394 -36.01 -18.23 -15.90
CA HIS A 394 -35.58 -18.51 -14.53
C HIS A 394 -35.62 -17.27 -13.64
N SER A 395 -35.88 -17.49 -12.35
CA SER A 395 -35.88 -16.42 -11.35
C SER A 395 -34.49 -15.97 -10.93
N HIS A 396 -33.50 -16.85 -11.14
CA HIS A 396 -32.08 -16.67 -10.79
C HIS A 396 -31.22 -17.28 -11.90
N ILE A 397 -30.15 -16.58 -12.26
CA ILE A 397 -29.15 -16.97 -13.24
C ILE A 397 -27.79 -16.97 -12.52
N GLU A 398 -27.25 -18.15 -12.31
CA GLU A 398 -25.98 -18.32 -11.60
C GLU A 398 -24.82 -17.73 -12.41
N GLY A 399 -24.01 -16.90 -11.76
CA GLY A 399 -22.80 -16.28 -12.33
C GLY A 399 -22.94 -14.81 -12.69
N ILE A 400 -24.14 -14.29 -12.93
CA ILE A 400 -24.33 -12.86 -13.28
C ILE A 400 -24.01 -11.93 -12.10
N GLN A 401 -24.07 -12.42 -10.86
CA GLN A 401 -23.69 -11.67 -9.66
C GLN A 401 -22.18 -11.36 -9.60
N HIS A 402 -21.37 -12.04 -10.42
CA HIS A 402 -19.92 -11.86 -10.48
C HIS A 402 -19.47 -10.99 -11.66
N TRP A 403 -20.40 -10.61 -12.52
CA TRP A 403 -20.09 -9.81 -13.71
C TRP A 403 -19.67 -8.39 -13.34
N ASN A 404 -18.59 -7.93 -13.96
CA ASN A 404 -18.18 -6.53 -13.91
C ASN A 404 -18.83 -5.78 -15.09
N THR A 405 -19.86 -4.99 -14.81
CA THR A 405 -20.63 -4.26 -15.83
C THR A 405 -20.10 -2.85 -16.14
N LYS A 406 -18.93 -2.46 -15.60
CA LYS A 406 -18.39 -1.10 -15.74
C LYS A 406 -18.21 -0.63 -17.19
N ASN A 407 -17.97 -1.54 -18.12
CA ASN A 407 -17.77 -1.21 -19.54
C ASN A 407 -19.08 -1.19 -20.36
N ILE A 408 -20.21 -1.53 -19.73
CA ILE A 408 -21.50 -1.59 -20.41
C ILE A 408 -22.06 -0.19 -20.59
N THR A 409 -22.44 0.12 -21.83
CA THR A 409 -23.08 1.39 -22.22
C THR A 409 -24.55 1.22 -22.60
N ASP A 410 -24.96 0.01 -22.96
CA ASP A 410 -26.32 -0.31 -23.42
C ASP A 410 -26.84 -1.57 -22.73
N MET A 411 -27.93 -1.43 -21.98
CA MET A 411 -28.68 -2.51 -21.32
C MET A 411 -30.11 -2.63 -21.84
N SER A 412 -30.35 -2.19 -23.09
CA SER A 412 -31.68 -2.26 -23.68
C SER A 412 -32.18 -3.71 -23.76
N ARG A 413 -33.41 -3.95 -23.30
CA ARG A 413 -34.10 -5.25 -23.37
C ARG A 413 -33.34 -6.41 -22.70
N THR A 414 -32.37 -6.15 -21.82
CA THR A 414 -31.54 -7.20 -21.20
C THR A 414 -32.38 -8.30 -20.57
N PHE A 415 -33.44 -7.98 -19.83
CA PHE A 415 -34.38 -8.93 -19.20
C PHE A 415 -35.81 -8.79 -19.76
N GLU A 416 -35.96 -8.32 -21.00
CA GLU A 416 -37.27 -8.20 -21.63
C GLU A 416 -37.98 -9.57 -21.64
N ARG A 417 -39.21 -9.64 -21.14
CA ARG A 417 -40.07 -10.83 -21.04
C ARG A 417 -39.48 -11.96 -20.20
N ALA A 418 -38.48 -11.68 -19.36
CA ALA A 418 -37.97 -12.62 -18.38
C ALA A 418 -38.94 -12.69 -17.17
N ARG A 419 -40.15 -13.22 -17.39
CA ARG A 419 -41.30 -13.08 -16.48
C ARG A 419 -41.04 -13.53 -15.05
N ASN A 420 -40.18 -14.53 -14.86
CA ASN A 420 -39.86 -15.07 -13.53
C ASN A 420 -38.65 -14.39 -12.87
N PHE A 421 -37.87 -13.61 -13.60
CA PHE A 421 -36.60 -13.04 -13.14
C PHE A 421 -36.81 -12.11 -11.93
N ASN A 422 -36.14 -12.41 -10.81
CA ASN A 422 -36.20 -11.63 -9.60
C ASN A 422 -34.91 -11.81 -8.77
N GLN A 423 -33.76 -11.89 -9.44
CA GLN A 423 -32.45 -11.93 -8.79
C GLN A 423 -31.99 -10.51 -8.44
N ASP A 424 -31.27 -10.37 -7.34
CA ASP A 424 -30.67 -9.09 -6.98
C ASP A 424 -29.50 -8.73 -7.90
N ILE A 425 -29.55 -7.52 -8.43
CA ILE A 425 -28.57 -6.93 -9.37
C ILE A 425 -28.25 -5.49 -8.95
N SER A 426 -28.48 -5.13 -7.69
CA SER A 426 -28.17 -3.79 -7.15
C SER A 426 -26.69 -3.42 -7.29
N ASP A 427 -25.80 -4.42 -7.33
CA ASP A 427 -24.34 -4.26 -7.42
C ASP A 427 -23.82 -4.01 -8.83
N TRP A 428 -24.67 -4.04 -9.87
CA TRP A 428 -24.27 -3.70 -11.22
C TRP A 428 -23.88 -2.22 -11.33
N ASP A 429 -22.72 -1.95 -11.93
CA ASP A 429 -22.23 -0.60 -12.20
C ASP A 429 -22.97 0.02 -13.39
N MET A 430 -23.78 1.04 -13.12
CA MET A 430 -24.57 1.80 -14.09
C MET A 430 -23.87 3.10 -14.56
N SER A 431 -22.68 3.41 -14.07
CA SER A 431 -22.02 4.72 -14.26
C SER A 431 -21.63 5.07 -15.70
N ASN A 432 -21.66 4.11 -16.62
CA ASN A 432 -21.39 4.30 -18.06
C ASN A 432 -22.59 3.95 -18.95
N VAL A 433 -23.70 3.47 -18.36
CA VAL A 433 -24.90 3.09 -19.11
C VAL A 433 -25.62 4.35 -19.57
N THR A 434 -25.95 4.40 -20.86
CA THR A 434 -26.72 5.49 -21.49
C THR A 434 -28.11 5.06 -21.91
N ILE A 435 -28.33 3.76 -22.16
CA ILE A 435 -29.58 3.21 -22.67
C ILE A 435 -30.08 2.08 -21.74
N THR A 436 -31.32 2.24 -21.26
CA THR A 436 -32.04 1.27 -20.40
C THR A 436 -33.40 0.89 -20.98
N GLU A 437 -33.65 1.19 -22.27
CA GLU A 437 -34.92 0.95 -22.96
C GLU A 437 -35.39 -0.51 -22.76
N SER A 438 -36.62 -0.69 -22.27
CA SER A 438 -37.27 -1.99 -22.10
C SER A 438 -36.48 -3.01 -21.26
N MET A 439 -35.52 -2.60 -20.42
CA MET A 439 -34.63 -3.51 -19.70
C MET A 439 -35.38 -4.61 -18.92
N PHE A 440 -36.51 -4.28 -18.29
CA PHE A 440 -37.39 -5.18 -17.53
C PHE A 440 -38.82 -5.22 -18.10
N PHE A 441 -39.01 -4.91 -19.38
CA PHE A 441 -40.33 -4.92 -20.00
C PHE A 441 -40.94 -6.34 -19.92
N GLU A 442 -42.14 -6.50 -19.35
CA GLU A 442 -42.80 -7.78 -19.04
C GLU A 442 -41.99 -8.74 -18.13
N ALA A 443 -41.06 -8.23 -17.32
CA ALA A 443 -40.42 -9.01 -16.23
C ALA A 443 -41.36 -9.05 -15.00
N GLU A 444 -42.48 -9.75 -15.13
CA GLU A 444 -43.63 -9.72 -14.22
C GLU A 444 -43.26 -9.86 -12.72
N LYS A 445 -42.29 -10.72 -12.38
CA LYS A 445 -41.84 -10.99 -11.00
C LYS A 445 -40.72 -10.10 -10.47
N PHE A 446 -40.15 -9.23 -11.29
CA PHE A 446 -39.00 -8.43 -10.88
C PHE A 446 -39.40 -7.37 -9.84
N ASN A 447 -38.81 -7.44 -8.64
CA ASN A 447 -39.08 -6.51 -7.56
C ASN A 447 -37.87 -6.36 -6.63
N LYS A 448 -36.82 -5.67 -7.12
CA LYS A 448 -35.59 -5.40 -6.36
C LYS A 448 -35.37 -3.92 -6.14
N ASN A 449 -34.70 -3.61 -5.03
CA ASN A 449 -34.27 -2.25 -4.73
C ASN A 449 -33.11 -1.87 -5.67
N LEU A 450 -33.30 -0.80 -6.45
CA LEU A 450 -32.31 -0.31 -7.41
C LEU A 450 -31.85 1.11 -7.09
N ASN A 451 -32.13 1.60 -5.88
CA ASN A 451 -31.93 2.99 -5.48
C ASN A 451 -30.44 3.43 -5.51
N ASP A 452 -29.53 2.46 -5.55
CA ASP A 452 -28.08 2.66 -5.55
C ASP A 452 -27.48 2.81 -6.96
N TRP A 453 -28.27 2.59 -8.00
CA TRP A 453 -27.83 2.75 -9.39
C TRP A 453 -27.55 4.22 -9.75
N ASN A 454 -26.41 4.47 -10.38
CA ASN A 454 -26.07 5.77 -10.93
C ASN A 454 -26.72 5.98 -12.30
N MET A 455 -27.80 6.75 -12.34
CA MET A 455 -28.58 7.02 -13.56
C MET A 455 -28.14 8.29 -14.30
N SER A 456 -27.09 8.98 -13.84
CA SER A 456 -26.75 10.33 -14.32
C SER A 456 -26.34 10.41 -15.80
N LYS A 457 -25.99 9.30 -16.47
CA LYS A 457 -25.68 9.26 -17.92
C LYS A 457 -26.80 8.68 -18.79
N VAL A 458 -27.88 8.18 -18.18
CA VAL A 458 -28.97 7.55 -18.92
C VAL A 458 -29.76 8.61 -19.67
N THR A 459 -29.99 8.38 -20.96
CA THR A 459 -30.77 9.28 -21.84
C THR A 459 -32.07 8.65 -22.32
N ASP A 460 -32.16 7.31 -22.34
CA ASP A 460 -33.33 6.57 -22.82
C ASP A 460 -33.76 5.48 -21.81
N SER A 461 -34.97 5.63 -21.26
CA SER A 461 -35.59 4.71 -20.29
C SER A 461 -37.01 4.32 -20.70
N ARG A 462 -37.34 4.41 -22.00
CA ARG A 462 -38.67 4.01 -22.51
C ARG A 462 -38.96 2.56 -22.14
N TYR A 463 -40.19 2.27 -21.73
CA TYR A 463 -40.66 0.91 -21.39
C TYR A 463 -39.85 0.15 -20.32
N MET A 464 -38.91 0.79 -19.59
CA MET A 464 -37.94 0.08 -18.75
C MET A 464 -38.58 -0.93 -17.79
N PHE A 465 -39.73 -0.60 -17.18
CA PHE A 465 -40.48 -1.48 -16.28
C PHE A 465 -41.89 -1.82 -16.80
N GLY A 466 -42.19 -1.52 -18.06
CA GLY A 466 -43.54 -1.69 -18.59
C GLY A 466 -43.99 -3.15 -18.49
N GLY A 467 -45.09 -3.42 -17.80
CA GLY A 467 -45.61 -4.78 -17.57
C GLY A 467 -44.88 -5.60 -16.49
N ALA A 468 -43.93 -5.03 -15.75
CA ALA A 468 -43.34 -5.66 -14.57
C ALA A 468 -44.33 -5.59 -13.38
N THR A 469 -45.38 -6.42 -13.39
CA THR A 469 -46.55 -6.29 -12.52
C THR A 469 -46.24 -6.23 -11.02
N ASP A 470 -45.23 -6.97 -10.54
CA ASP A 470 -44.84 -7.02 -9.12
C ASP A 470 -43.83 -5.94 -8.73
N PHE A 471 -43.34 -5.14 -9.68
CA PHE A 471 -42.30 -4.14 -9.41
C PHE A 471 -42.81 -3.01 -8.51
N ASN A 472 -42.20 -2.91 -7.33
CA ASN A 472 -42.34 -1.79 -6.40
C ASN A 472 -41.01 -1.52 -5.67
N GLY A 473 -39.89 -1.83 -6.32
CA GLY A 473 -38.55 -1.64 -5.78
C GLY A 473 -38.20 -0.16 -5.70
N ASN A 474 -37.44 0.24 -4.67
CA ASN A 474 -37.10 1.66 -4.47
C ASN A 474 -36.18 2.18 -5.59
N ILE A 475 -36.57 3.32 -6.17
CA ILE A 475 -35.86 4.08 -7.22
C ILE A 475 -35.94 5.60 -6.97
N SER A 476 -36.25 6.03 -5.75
CA SER A 476 -36.56 7.44 -5.42
C SER A 476 -35.37 8.38 -5.62
N ASN A 477 -34.14 7.87 -5.49
CA ASN A 477 -32.91 8.68 -5.52
C ASN A 477 -32.21 8.73 -6.88
N TRP A 478 -32.84 8.19 -7.93
CA TRP A 478 -32.28 8.23 -9.28
C TRP A 478 -32.12 9.68 -9.77
N ASP A 479 -30.93 9.99 -10.28
CA ASP A 479 -30.70 11.23 -11.02
C ASP A 479 -31.24 11.09 -12.45
N MET A 480 -32.41 11.68 -12.69
CA MET A 480 -33.11 11.60 -13.97
C MET A 480 -32.88 12.83 -14.86
N TYR A 481 -31.96 13.73 -14.48
CA TYR A 481 -31.77 15.02 -15.16
C TYR A 481 -31.47 14.85 -16.66
N ASN A 482 -30.59 13.92 -17.02
CA ASN A 482 -30.14 13.69 -18.41
C ASN A 482 -31.09 12.82 -19.24
N VAL A 483 -32.16 12.28 -18.64
CA VAL A 483 -33.12 11.41 -19.33
C VAL A 483 -33.96 12.25 -20.28
N GLN A 484 -34.03 11.82 -21.54
CA GLN A 484 -34.76 12.51 -22.61
C GLN A 484 -36.04 11.76 -22.99
N LYS A 485 -36.07 10.44 -22.81
CA LYS A 485 -37.19 9.58 -23.22
C LYS A 485 -37.65 8.68 -22.09
N VAL A 486 -38.91 8.82 -21.70
CA VAL A 486 -39.54 8.10 -20.57
C VAL A 486 -40.89 7.47 -20.95
N THR A 487 -41.30 7.56 -22.22
CA THR A 487 -42.55 6.98 -22.71
C THR A 487 -42.75 5.56 -22.21
N ASN A 488 -43.93 5.29 -21.63
CA ASN A 488 -44.36 3.97 -21.19
C ASN A 488 -43.45 3.29 -20.15
N MET A 489 -42.56 4.01 -19.46
CA MET A 489 -41.60 3.41 -18.52
C MET A 489 -42.25 2.52 -17.46
N PHE A 490 -43.41 2.91 -16.92
CA PHE A 490 -44.16 2.11 -15.94
C PHE A 490 -45.52 1.62 -16.45
N ILE A 491 -45.76 1.59 -17.77
CA ILE A 491 -47.07 1.16 -18.29
C ILE A 491 -47.44 -0.24 -17.75
N ARG A 492 -48.63 -0.40 -17.15
CA ARG A 492 -49.10 -1.69 -16.57
C ARG A 492 -48.23 -2.25 -15.43
N THR A 493 -47.47 -1.41 -14.74
CA THR A 493 -46.72 -1.78 -13.52
C THR A 493 -47.66 -1.67 -12.30
N GLN A 494 -48.57 -2.64 -12.18
CA GLN A 494 -49.77 -2.53 -11.34
C GLN A 494 -49.49 -2.24 -9.86
N ASN A 495 -48.42 -2.80 -9.29
CA ASN A 495 -48.06 -2.63 -7.88
C ASN A 495 -47.19 -1.41 -7.59
N PHE A 496 -46.74 -0.68 -8.62
CA PHE A 496 -45.78 0.40 -8.47
C PHE A 496 -46.37 1.62 -7.76
N ASN A 497 -45.80 1.97 -6.60
CA ASN A 497 -46.26 3.03 -5.70
C ASN A 497 -45.12 3.78 -4.99
N GLN A 498 -43.92 3.82 -5.59
CA GLN A 498 -42.75 4.49 -5.03
C GLN A 498 -42.84 6.01 -5.17
N ASP A 499 -42.23 6.76 -4.25
CA ASP A 499 -42.21 8.22 -4.32
C ASP A 499 -41.21 8.72 -5.37
N LEU A 500 -41.72 9.39 -6.41
CA LEU A 500 -40.95 9.99 -7.50
C LEU A 500 -40.89 11.53 -7.40
N SER A 501 -41.30 12.12 -6.27
CA SER A 501 -41.33 13.57 -6.09
C SER A 501 -39.99 14.26 -6.34
N ASN A 502 -38.89 13.52 -6.15
CA ASN A 502 -37.51 14.00 -6.29
C ASN A 502 -36.98 13.90 -7.73
N TRP A 503 -37.72 13.27 -8.64
CA TRP A 503 -37.28 13.14 -10.03
C TRP A 503 -37.37 14.47 -10.79
N ILE A 504 -36.26 14.84 -11.42
CA ILE A 504 -36.12 16.02 -12.27
C ILE A 504 -36.03 15.56 -13.73
N LEU A 505 -37.03 15.89 -14.55
CA LEU A 505 -37.15 15.44 -15.96
C LEU A 505 -37.01 16.59 -16.97
N ASN A 506 -36.16 17.57 -16.69
CA ASN A 506 -36.08 18.81 -17.47
C ASN A 506 -35.64 18.62 -18.94
N ASN A 507 -34.94 17.52 -19.25
CA ASN A 507 -34.53 17.20 -20.62
C ASN A 507 -35.58 16.40 -21.41
N VAL A 508 -36.73 16.07 -20.81
CA VAL A 508 -37.89 15.51 -21.50
C VAL A 508 -38.72 16.65 -22.11
N THR A 509 -38.37 17.02 -23.34
CA THR A 509 -38.90 18.22 -24.02
C THR A 509 -40.27 18.01 -24.68
N ASN A 510 -40.68 16.76 -24.92
CA ASN A 510 -41.93 16.44 -25.60
C ASN A 510 -43.00 15.98 -24.60
N LYS A 511 -44.14 16.68 -24.54
CA LYS A 511 -45.26 16.34 -23.64
C LYS A 511 -45.77 14.91 -23.84
N SER A 512 -45.66 14.36 -25.06
CA SER A 512 -46.09 12.99 -25.35
C SER A 512 -45.30 11.92 -24.59
N GLU A 513 -44.09 12.22 -24.13
CA GLU A 513 -43.29 11.31 -23.30
C GLU A 513 -43.94 11.03 -21.93
N TYR A 514 -44.75 11.97 -21.40
CA TYR A 514 -45.43 11.82 -20.11
C TYR A 514 -46.76 11.08 -20.21
N ASN A 515 -47.39 11.03 -21.40
CA ASN A 515 -48.79 10.60 -21.58
C ASN A 515 -49.10 9.23 -20.96
N ASN A 516 -48.10 8.35 -20.92
CA ASN A 516 -48.24 6.98 -20.44
C ASN A 516 -47.17 6.61 -19.40
N LEU A 517 -46.44 7.59 -18.84
CA LEU A 517 -45.35 7.31 -17.90
C LEU A 517 -45.85 6.46 -16.72
N LEU A 518 -47.00 6.85 -16.14
CA LEU A 518 -47.60 6.21 -14.97
C LEU A 518 -48.91 5.46 -15.31
N LYS A 519 -49.17 5.18 -16.58
CA LYS A 519 -50.43 4.54 -17.01
C LYS A 519 -50.57 3.14 -16.41
N ASP A 520 -51.74 2.85 -15.86
CA ASP A 520 -52.07 1.55 -15.26
C ASP A 520 -51.14 1.14 -14.09
N THR A 521 -50.67 2.12 -13.32
CA THR A 521 -49.90 1.95 -12.07
C THR A 521 -50.74 2.30 -10.85
N LYS A 522 -50.28 1.94 -9.63
CA LYS A 522 -50.91 2.36 -8.37
C LYS A 522 -50.59 3.81 -7.99
N ILE A 523 -49.40 4.31 -8.32
CA ILE A 523 -49.00 5.72 -8.10
C ILE A 523 -49.84 6.73 -8.89
N LYS A 524 -50.50 6.33 -9.98
CA LYS A 524 -51.31 7.27 -10.80
C LYS A 524 -52.39 7.99 -9.98
N ASP A 525 -52.85 7.41 -8.88
CA ASP A 525 -53.90 7.98 -8.04
C ASP A 525 -53.34 8.92 -6.95
N ASP A 526 -52.01 8.98 -6.77
CA ASP A 526 -51.32 9.79 -5.77
C ASP A 526 -50.36 10.79 -6.43
N GLN A 527 -50.92 11.95 -6.82
CA GLN A 527 -50.17 13.02 -7.49
C GLN A 527 -49.04 13.60 -6.64
N SER A 528 -49.08 13.47 -5.31
CA SER A 528 -48.03 14.00 -4.44
C SER A 528 -46.67 13.35 -4.72
N LYS A 529 -46.71 12.08 -5.15
CA LYS A 529 -45.55 11.25 -5.48
C LYS A 529 -45.09 11.36 -6.92
N TRP A 530 -45.77 12.12 -7.78
CA TRP A 530 -45.40 12.24 -9.17
C TRP A 530 -44.13 13.09 -9.37
N PRO A 531 -43.38 12.89 -10.47
CA PRO A 531 -42.28 13.78 -10.84
C PRO A 531 -42.74 15.24 -10.89
N ARG A 532 -41.87 16.16 -10.44
CA ARG A 532 -42.20 17.58 -10.25
C ARG A 532 -42.89 18.21 -11.47
N VAL A 533 -42.35 18.00 -12.67
CA VAL A 533 -42.88 18.55 -13.93
C VAL A 533 -44.29 18.07 -14.27
N MET A 534 -44.67 16.86 -13.86
CA MET A 534 -46.01 16.32 -14.10
C MET A 534 -47.04 16.89 -13.13
N ARG A 535 -46.65 17.18 -11.88
CA ARG A 535 -47.51 17.84 -10.89
C ARG A 535 -47.89 19.25 -11.34
N ASP A 536 -46.92 19.98 -11.87
CA ASP A 536 -47.09 21.38 -12.29
C ASP A 536 -47.94 21.51 -13.58
N SER A 537 -48.07 20.45 -14.38
CA SER A 537 -48.80 20.45 -15.67
C SER A 537 -50.25 19.95 -15.62
N HIS A 538 -50.71 19.43 -14.47
CA HIS A 538 -52.10 19.01 -14.25
C HIS A 538 -52.99 20.11 -13.67
N GLN A 539 -52.44 21.28 -13.38
CA GLN A 539 -53.21 22.51 -13.20
C GLN A 539 -53.17 23.33 -14.50
N GLN A 540 -54.35 23.48 -15.13
CA GLN A 540 -54.68 24.35 -16.28
C GLN A 540 -54.65 23.76 -17.70
N SER A 541 -55.86 23.66 -18.25
CA SER A 541 -56.21 23.79 -19.65
C SER A 541 -55.83 25.17 -20.20
N ASP A 542 -54.80 25.26 -21.04
CA ASP A 542 -54.84 26.10 -22.26
C ASP A 542 -53.55 25.93 -23.07
N ASN A 543 -53.67 25.24 -24.20
CA ASN A 543 -52.60 25.03 -25.19
C ASN A 543 -51.99 26.35 -25.73
N LYS A 544 -52.63 27.50 -25.49
CA LYS A 544 -52.17 28.84 -25.89
C LYS A 544 -51.14 29.44 -24.92
N VAL A 545 -51.27 29.14 -23.63
CA VAL A 545 -50.32 29.59 -22.57
C VAL A 545 -49.03 28.77 -22.63
N PHE A 546 -49.14 27.47 -22.92
CA PHE A 546 -47.99 26.56 -23.06
C PHE A 546 -47.08 26.91 -24.24
N ILE A 547 -47.67 27.20 -25.42
CA ILE A 547 -46.89 27.62 -26.60
C ILE A 547 -46.35 29.05 -26.42
N GLY A 548 -47.13 29.96 -25.83
CA GLY A 548 -46.66 31.31 -25.47
C GLY A 548 -45.45 31.28 -24.52
N ARG A 549 -45.49 30.43 -23.48
CA ARG A 549 -44.36 30.22 -22.55
C ARG A 549 -43.12 29.64 -23.22
N ILE A 550 -43.27 28.60 -24.04
CA ILE A 550 -42.14 27.97 -24.73
C ILE A 550 -41.49 28.93 -25.73
N ILE A 551 -42.27 29.76 -26.42
CA ILE A 551 -41.76 30.79 -27.34
C ILE A 551 -41.04 31.90 -26.58
N ILE A 552 -41.62 32.40 -25.48
CA ILE A 552 -41.00 33.43 -24.61
C ILE A 552 -39.71 32.93 -23.98
N GLU A 553 -39.69 31.71 -23.43
CA GLU A 553 -38.50 31.13 -22.80
C GLU A 553 -37.37 30.86 -23.79
N ASN A 554 -37.68 30.39 -25.00
CA ASN A 554 -36.64 30.07 -25.98
C ASN A 554 -36.14 31.30 -26.75
N ILE A 555 -37.01 32.25 -27.11
CA ILE A 555 -36.60 33.50 -27.78
C ILE A 555 -35.77 34.36 -26.83
N LEU A 556 -36.18 34.50 -25.55
CA LEU A 556 -35.39 35.27 -24.58
C LEU A 556 -34.06 34.59 -24.25
N LYS A 557 -34.00 33.26 -24.14
CA LYS A 557 -32.73 32.54 -23.95
C LYS A 557 -31.78 32.71 -25.16
N VAL A 558 -32.28 32.68 -26.39
CA VAL A 558 -31.47 32.81 -27.61
C VAL A 558 -31.01 34.27 -27.84
N VAL A 559 -31.90 35.25 -27.67
CA VAL A 559 -31.56 36.68 -27.79
C VAL A 559 -30.60 37.12 -26.68
N TRP A 560 -30.71 36.55 -25.47
CA TRP A 560 -29.80 36.80 -24.35
C TRP A 560 -28.42 36.16 -24.56
N LYS A 561 -28.39 34.87 -24.93
CA LYS A 561 -27.14 34.11 -25.17
C LYS A 561 -26.32 34.68 -26.34
N ASN A 562 -26.95 35.29 -27.34
CA ASN A 562 -26.28 35.84 -28.52
C ASN A 562 -25.79 37.30 -28.37
N ASN A 563 -26.28 38.07 -27.39
CA ASN A 563 -25.93 39.50 -27.25
C ASN A 563 -25.10 39.84 -25.99
N PHE A 564 -24.97 38.93 -25.02
CA PHE A 564 -24.27 39.18 -23.76
C PHE A 564 -23.03 38.30 -23.52
N THR A 565 -22.62 37.48 -24.50
CA THR A 565 -21.56 36.47 -24.34
C THR A 565 -20.14 36.94 -24.66
N ASN A 566 -19.87 38.23 -24.83
CA ASN A 566 -18.48 38.67 -25.03
C ASN A 566 -18.26 40.14 -24.67
N ARG A 567 -17.69 40.38 -23.49
CA ARG A 567 -16.49 41.21 -23.23
C ARG A 567 -16.48 41.67 -21.78
N GLN A 568 -15.28 41.67 -21.21
CA GLN A 568 -14.89 42.41 -20.01
C GLN A 568 -15.51 43.82 -20.02
N VAL A 569 -15.89 44.38 -18.85
CA VAL A 569 -15.40 45.70 -18.38
C VAL A 569 -16.23 46.25 -17.18
N PRO A 570 -15.55 46.90 -16.22
CA PRO A 570 -16.15 47.78 -15.20
C PRO A 570 -16.66 49.10 -15.82
N ALA A 571 -17.98 49.32 -15.90
CA ALA A 571 -18.64 50.65 -15.95
C ALA A 571 -20.14 50.50 -16.31
N LEU A 572 -21.00 50.24 -15.32
CA LEU A 572 -22.45 50.02 -15.52
C LEU A 572 -23.30 51.31 -15.70
N ARG A 573 -22.68 52.50 -15.82
CA ARG A 573 -23.40 53.79 -15.84
C ARG A 573 -24.02 54.18 -17.20
N LYS A 574 -23.83 53.41 -18.26
CA LYS A 574 -24.26 53.75 -19.64
C LYS A 574 -25.41 52.90 -20.21
N TYR A 575 -25.96 51.96 -19.44
CA TYR A 575 -26.84 50.90 -19.96
C TYR A 575 -28.36 51.14 -19.78
N LEU A 576 -28.77 52.24 -19.12
CA LEU A 576 -30.18 52.56 -18.90
C LEU A 576 -30.91 53.15 -20.13
N ASP A 577 -30.18 53.57 -21.17
CA ASP A 577 -30.77 54.17 -22.39
C ASP A 577 -31.25 53.14 -23.45
N VAL A 578 -31.12 51.82 -23.19
CA VAL A 578 -31.25 50.80 -24.25
C VAL A 578 -32.60 50.07 -24.26
N ILE A 579 -33.46 50.23 -23.24
CA ILE A 579 -34.71 49.44 -23.13
C ILE A 579 -35.69 49.65 -24.31
N PRO A 580 -35.90 50.87 -24.85
CA PRO A 580 -36.75 51.08 -26.03
C PRO A 580 -36.22 50.44 -27.34
N SER A 581 -34.91 50.14 -27.41
CA SER A 581 -34.24 49.54 -28.58
C SER A 581 -34.52 48.04 -28.74
N TYR A 582 -34.86 47.33 -27.65
CA TYR A 582 -35.05 45.88 -27.67
C TYR A 582 -36.42 45.44 -28.20
N SER A 583 -37.49 46.19 -27.91
CA SER A 583 -38.81 45.92 -28.49
C SER A 583 -38.77 45.94 -30.03
N LYS A 584 -38.02 46.88 -30.60
CA LYS A 584 -37.81 46.99 -32.06
C LYS A 584 -37.04 45.79 -32.63
N LYS A 585 -35.93 45.38 -32.00
CA LYS A 585 -35.11 44.23 -32.46
C LYS A 585 -35.83 42.87 -32.37
N ILE A 586 -36.67 42.68 -31.36
CA ILE A 586 -37.49 41.47 -31.22
C ILE A 586 -38.58 41.46 -32.30
N ASN A 587 -39.21 42.60 -32.58
CA ASN A 587 -40.17 42.73 -33.67
C ASN A 587 -39.54 42.53 -35.06
N ASP A 588 -38.31 43.01 -35.27
CA ASP A 588 -37.56 42.79 -36.53
C ASP A 588 -37.16 41.31 -36.70
N PHE A 589 -36.76 40.61 -35.63
CA PHE A 589 -36.46 39.16 -35.65
C PHE A 589 -37.70 38.28 -35.90
N LEU A 590 -38.88 38.78 -35.54
CA LEU A 590 -40.15 38.07 -35.71
C LEU A 590 -40.82 38.32 -37.08
N GLN A 591 -40.31 39.24 -37.91
CA GLN A 591 -40.89 39.52 -39.24
C GLN A 591 -40.85 38.32 -40.20
N ASP A 592 -39.90 37.39 -40.02
CA ASP A 592 -39.74 36.19 -40.86
C ASP A 592 -40.40 34.93 -40.26
N ALA A 593 -40.97 35.02 -39.07
CA ALA A 593 -41.69 33.92 -38.42
C ALA A 593 -43.19 33.94 -38.81
N PRO A 594 -43.90 32.79 -38.85
CA PRO A 594 -45.30 32.72 -39.29
C PRO A 594 -46.31 33.38 -38.32
N PHE A 595 -45.86 34.21 -37.38
CA PHE A 595 -46.66 34.77 -36.30
C PHE A 595 -46.70 36.31 -36.40
N LYS A 596 -47.57 36.86 -37.26
CA LYS A 596 -47.89 38.31 -37.26
C LYS A 596 -48.81 38.66 -36.09
N GLY A 597 -48.57 39.81 -35.44
CA GLY A 597 -49.48 40.41 -34.46
C GLY A 597 -49.10 40.28 -32.98
N ILE A 598 -47.81 40.20 -32.65
CA ILE A 598 -47.32 40.15 -31.26
C ILE A 598 -46.91 41.58 -30.82
N ASP A 599 -47.55 42.11 -29.77
CA ASP A 599 -47.21 43.40 -29.15
C ASP A 599 -46.75 43.15 -27.71
N ILE A 600 -45.52 43.54 -27.37
CA ILE A 600 -44.89 43.30 -26.06
C ILE A 600 -44.85 44.62 -25.29
N LYS A 601 -45.58 44.71 -24.18
CA LYS A 601 -45.57 45.88 -23.28
C LYS A 601 -45.19 45.48 -21.86
N LEU A 602 -44.31 46.26 -21.24
CA LEU A 602 -44.04 46.23 -19.80
C LEU A 602 -45.14 47.04 -19.10
N SER A 603 -45.61 46.60 -17.94
CA SER A 603 -46.78 47.21 -17.29
C SER A 603 -46.54 48.65 -16.79
N GLU A 604 -47.50 49.55 -17.01
CA GLU A 604 -47.47 51.00 -16.70
C GLU A 604 -47.18 51.36 -15.23
N GLN A 605 -47.43 50.47 -14.26
CA GLN A 605 -47.14 50.75 -12.84
C GLN A 605 -45.64 50.85 -12.52
N GLN A 606 -44.75 50.40 -13.42
CA GLN A 606 -43.29 50.45 -13.22
C GLN A 606 -42.60 51.56 -14.04
N GLU A 607 -43.31 52.27 -14.92
CA GLU A 607 -42.74 53.40 -15.68
C GLU A 607 -42.62 54.68 -14.82
N ASN A 608 -43.40 54.80 -13.73
CA ASN A 608 -43.45 56.00 -12.89
C ASN A 608 -42.62 55.92 -11.60
N GLU A 609 -42.03 54.77 -11.26
CA GLU A 609 -41.03 54.69 -10.20
C GLU A 609 -39.67 55.11 -10.78
N ARG A 610 -39.26 56.36 -10.54
CA ARG A 610 -37.87 56.79 -10.78
C ARG A 610 -36.92 55.81 -10.06
N PHE A 611 -36.29 54.91 -10.81
CA PHE A 611 -35.29 53.94 -10.35
C PHE A 611 -34.28 54.58 -9.37
N PRO A 612 -34.39 54.36 -8.05
CA PRO A 612 -33.44 54.88 -7.10
C PRO A 612 -32.26 53.90 -7.05
N LEU A 613 -31.10 54.34 -7.55
CA LEU A 613 -29.73 53.79 -7.33
C LEU A 613 -29.66 52.29 -6.96
N LEU A 614 -29.82 51.43 -7.97
CA LEU A 614 -29.59 49.99 -7.90
C LEU A 614 -28.10 49.66 -7.65
N ASN A 615 -27.73 49.43 -6.40
CA ASN A 615 -26.52 48.72 -6.01
C ASN A 615 -26.91 47.51 -5.15
N ASN A 616 -26.54 46.30 -5.58
CA ASN A 616 -26.39 45.06 -4.80
C ASN A 616 -27.28 44.85 -3.56
N GLN A 617 -28.61 45.00 -3.69
CA GLN A 617 -29.55 44.63 -2.63
C GLN A 617 -30.24 43.29 -2.97
N PRO A 618 -30.10 42.25 -2.13
CA PRO A 618 -30.69 40.92 -2.36
C PRO A 618 -32.20 40.85 -2.16
N GLU A 619 -32.82 41.86 -1.53
CA GLU A 619 -34.28 42.02 -1.48
C GLU A 619 -34.95 42.23 -2.86
N ASN A 620 -34.15 42.39 -3.92
CA ASN A 620 -34.62 42.40 -5.31
C ASN A 620 -34.44 41.05 -6.02
N ARG A 621 -33.80 40.05 -5.39
CA ARG A 621 -33.68 38.68 -5.95
C ARG A 621 -35.04 38.00 -5.87
N GLY A 622 -35.52 37.52 -7.01
CA GLY A 622 -36.89 36.99 -7.11
C GLY A 622 -37.96 38.06 -7.26
N LYS A 623 -37.61 39.33 -7.49
CA LYS A 623 -38.61 40.30 -7.98
C LYS A 623 -39.08 39.87 -9.36
N THR A 624 -40.38 39.71 -9.44
CA THR A 624 -41.08 39.29 -10.63
C THR A 624 -41.59 40.50 -11.39
N PHE A 625 -41.35 40.53 -12.70
CA PHE A 625 -41.87 41.55 -13.60
C PHE A 625 -43.03 40.97 -14.38
N ASP A 626 -44.13 41.69 -14.44
CA ASP A 626 -45.26 41.30 -15.28
C ASP A 626 -44.98 41.72 -16.72
N VAL A 627 -44.63 40.73 -17.54
CA VAL A 627 -44.51 40.92 -18.98
C VAL A 627 -45.85 40.57 -19.60
N THR A 628 -46.50 41.56 -20.22
CA THR A 628 -47.74 41.31 -20.95
C THR A 628 -47.45 41.23 -22.44
N VAL A 629 -47.68 40.06 -23.01
CA VAL A 629 -47.59 39.80 -24.44
C VAL A 629 -48.99 39.72 -25.00
N LYS A 630 -49.34 40.64 -25.89
CA LYS A 630 -50.60 40.61 -26.63
C LYS A 630 -50.39 39.88 -27.95
N VAL A 631 -51.16 38.83 -28.17
CA VAL A 631 -51.21 38.10 -29.45
C VAL A 631 -52.66 38.10 -29.93
N ASN A 632 -52.93 38.73 -31.06
CA ASN A 632 -54.25 38.76 -31.71
C ASN A 632 -55.43 39.00 -30.73
N ASN A 633 -55.39 40.15 -30.03
CA ASN A 633 -56.38 40.60 -29.04
C ASN A 633 -56.51 39.77 -27.74
N SER A 634 -55.69 38.73 -27.56
CA SER A 634 -55.58 38.00 -26.29
C SER A 634 -54.33 38.46 -25.54
N SER A 635 -54.47 38.85 -24.26
CA SER A 635 -53.34 39.28 -23.43
C SER A 635 -52.86 38.12 -22.58
N ILE A 636 -51.62 37.67 -22.80
CA ILE A 636 -50.96 36.69 -21.95
C ILE A 636 -50.04 37.48 -21.02
N ARG A 637 -50.32 37.40 -19.72
CA ARG A 637 -49.48 38.00 -18.68
C ARG A 637 -48.68 36.88 -18.05
N ASP A 638 -47.36 37.00 -18.08
CA ASP A 638 -46.50 36.08 -17.36
C ASP A 638 -45.51 36.86 -16.49
N THR A 639 -45.16 36.23 -15.39
CA THR A 639 -44.50 36.86 -14.26
C THR A 639 -43.06 36.37 -14.27
N PHE A 640 -42.17 37.16 -14.88
CA PHE A 640 -40.79 36.77 -15.09
C PHE A 640 -39.94 37.16 -13.89
N SER A 641 -39.36 36.18 -13.21
CA SER A 641 -38.27 36.43 -12.28
C SER A 641 -37.00 36.64 -13.08
N LEU A 642 -36.27 37.75 -12.86
CA LEU A 642 -34.93 37.90 -13.43
C LEU A 642 -34.12 36.62 -13.11
N PRO A 643 -33.68 35.84 -14.11
CA PRO A 643 -32.68 34.82 -13.86
C PRO A 643 -31.44 35.56 -13.42
N VAL A 644 -30.83 35.07 -12.37
CA VAL A 644 -29.61 35.65 -11.83
C VAL A 644 -28.57 35.62 -12.94
N GLY A 645 -28.29 36.79 -13.54
CA GLY A 645 -27.20 36.91 -14.51
C GLY A 645 -25.92 36.45 -13.84
N GLU A 646 -25.11 35.66 -14.56
CA GLU A 646 -23.89 34.98 -14.10
C GLU A 646 -23.59 35.21 -12.62
N ILE A 647 -24.20 34.36 -11.78
CA ILE A 647 -23.65 34.12 -10.46
C ILE A 647 -22.29 33.52 -10.73
N ASP A 648 -21.27 34.08 -10.11
CA ASP A 648 -20.01 33.38 -9.93
C ASP A 648 -20.34 31.97 -9.38
N GLU A 649 -20.33 30.93 -10.22
CA GLU A 649 -20.67 29.56 -9.83
C GLU A 649 -19.74 29.06 -8.71
N THR A 650 -18.63 29.78 -8.51
CA THR A 650 -17.61 29.54 -7.52
C THR A 650 -17.85 30.35 -6.24
N ARG A 651 -18.75 31.35 -6.23
CA ARG A 651 -18.91 32.25 -5.08
C ARG A 651 -20.32 32.82 -4.85
N SER A 652 -20.74 32.81 -3.58
CA SER A 652 -21.94 33.46 -3.06
C SER A 652 -21.65 34.13 -1.72
N ILE A 653 -22.32 35.25 -1.42
CA ILE A 653 -22.20 35.94 -0.12
C ILE A 653 -23.35 35.50 0.77
N ALA A 654 -23.04 35.09 2.00
CA ALA A 654 -24.06 34.69 2.95
C ALA A 654 -24.97 35.87 3.35
N GLU A 655 -26.28 35.64 3.33
CA GLU A 655 -27.27 36.63 3.74
C GLU A 655 -28.14 36.06 4.85
N TYR A 656 -28.44 36.92 5.83
CA TYR A 656 -29.15 36.54 7.03
C TYR A 656 -30.27 37.54 7.32
N ASN A 657 -31.28 37.11 8.07
CA ASN A 657 -32.23 38.05 8.66
C ASN A 657 -31.52 38.99 9.67
N LYS A 658 -32.18 40.07 10.08
CA LYS A 658 -31.63 41.11 10.96
C LYS A 658 -31.03 40.55 12.26
N GLU A 659 -31.62 39.48 12.79
CA GLU A 659 -31.22 38.83 14.05
C GLU A 659 -30.14 37.76 13.87
N LYS A 660 -29.73 37.44 12.63
CA LYS A 660 -28.84 36.31 12.32
C LYS A 660 -29.35 34.97 12.86
N THR A 661 -30.66 34.79 12.90
CA THR A 661 -31.34 33.54 13.31
C THR A 661 -31.80 32.71 12.10
N GLU A 662 -31.88 33.31 10.91
CA GLU A 662 -32.23 32.64 9.65
C GLU A 662 -31.19 32.99 8.59
N CYS A 663 -30.60 31.97 7.98
CA CYS A 663 -29.80 32.09 6.77
C CYS A 663 -30.74 32.11 5.56
N ILE A 664 -30.77 33.23 4.86
CA ILE A 664 -31.62 33.46 3.68
C ILE A 664 -30.89 32.98 2.43
N VAL A 665 -29.59 33.23 2.34
CA VAL A 665 -28.72 32.78 1.25
C VAL A 665 -27.46 32.16 1.84
N ILE A 666 -27.14 30.94 1.40
CA ILE A 666 -25.90 30.25 1.77
C ILE A 666 -24.73 30.93 1.04
N GLY A 667 -23.78 31.44 1.80
CA GLY A 667 -22.50 31.90 1.27
C GLY A 667 -21.58 30.73 0.99
N PHE A 668 -20.80 30.83 -0.08
CA PHE A 668 -19.79 29.84 -0.42
C PHE A 668 -18.70 30.48 -1.29
N ALA A 669 -17.52 29.88 -1.33
CA ALA A 669 -16.43 30.31 -2.20
C ALA A 669 -15.60 29.10 -2.66
N GLU A 670 -15.04 29.18 -3.86
CA GLU A 670 -14.07 28.22 -4.35
C GLU A 670 -12.68 28.51 -3.77
N SER A 671 -12.07 27.45 -3.26
CA SER A 671 -10.69 27.45 -2.85
C SER A 671 -10.06 26.12 -3.28
N LEU A 672 -8.99 26.20 -4.09
CA LEU A 672 -8.23 25.02 -4.56
C LEU A 672 -9.10 23.97 -5.27
N GLY A 673 -10.09 24.38 -6.07
CA GLY A 673 -10.99 23.47 -6.79
C GLY A 673 -12.11 22.87 -5.92
N VAL A 674 -12.29 23.35 -4.69
CA VAL A 674 -13.36 22.93 -3.77
C VAL A 674 -14.25 24.12 -3.47
N ILE A 675 -15.55 23.96 -3.70
CA ILE A 675 -16.56 24.99 -3.38
C ILE A 675 -17.06 24.71 -1.97
N LYS A 676 -16.69 25.59 -1.04
CA LYS A 676 -16.95 25.46 0.40
C LYS A 676 -17.92 26.52 0.89
N THR A 677 -18.84 26.15 1.78
CA THR A 677 -19.74 27.10 2.45
C THR A 677 -19.02 28.03 3.42
N ASP A 678 -19.52 29.26 3.55
CA ASP A 678 -19.20 30.11 4.69
C ASP A 678 -19.76 29.51 5.99
N ASN A 679 -19.10 29.77 7.12
CA ASN A 679 -19.63 29.40 8.43
C ASN A 679 -20.86 30.26 8.75
N VAL A 680 -21.94 29.63 9.22
CA VAL A 680 -23.11 30.37 9.70
C VAL A 680 -22.94 30.80 11.15
N PRO A 681 -23.52 31.94 11.59
CA PRO A 681 -23.54 32.31 12.99
C PRO A 681 -24.16 31.21 13.88
N PRO A 682 -23.65 30.99 15.12
CA PRO A 682 -24.19 29.99 16.06
C PRO A 682 -25.69 30.10 16.37
N THR A 683 -26.25 31.29 16.19
CA THR A 683 -27.67 31.63 16.42
C THR A 683 -28.61 31.15 15.29
N VAL A 684 -28.07 30.70 14.15
CA VAL A 684 -28.88 30.30 12.99
C VAL A 684 -29.65 29.00 13.28
N ARG A 685 -30.98 29.12 13.33
CA ARG A 685 -31.93 28.01 13.55
C ARG A 685 -32.66 27.56 12.29
N LYS A 686 -32.50 28.28 11.19
CA LYS A 686 -33.17 27.99 9.92
C LYS A 686 -32.25 28.30 8.74
N VAL A 687 -32.22 27.38 7.79
CA VAL A 687 -31.47 27.49 6.54
C VAL A 687 -32.41 27.34 5.33
N PRO A 688 -31.98 27.70 4.11
CA PRO A 688 -32.78 27.47 2.92
C PRO A 688 -33.00 25.98 2.65
N LYS A 689 -34.12 25.63 2.02
CA LYS A 689 -34.48 24.24 1.68
C LYS A 689 -33.52 23.58 0.68
N LEU A 690 -32.86 24.38 -0.14
CA LEU A 690 -31.95 23.91 -1.17
C LEU A 690 -30.52 24.26 -0.76
N LEU A 691 -29.68 23.23 -0.67
CA LEU A 691 -28.23 23.38 -0.68
C LEU A 691 -27.79 23.55 -2.15
N PRO A 692 -27.09 24.64 -2.51
CA PRO A 692 -26.58 24.82 -3.87
C PRO A 692 -25.78 23.59 -4.35
N PRO A 693 -26.11 22.99 -5.51
CA PRO A 693 -25.55 21.70 -5.93
C PRO A 693 -24.05 21.74 -6.22
N GLN A 694 -23.49 22.92 -6.53
CA GLN A 694 -22.05 23.10 -6.74
C GLN A 694 -21.21 22.98 -5.46
N ILE A 695 -21.82 23.09 -4.27
CA ILE A 695 -21.10 22.96 -3.01
C ILE A 695 -20.59 21.52 -2.88
N THR A 696 -19.29 21.39 -2.68
CA THR A 696 -18.61 20.10 -2.46
C THR A 696 -18.08 19.95 -1.04
N SER A 697 -18.16 21.00 -0.21
CA SER A 697 -17.73 21.01 1.19
C SER A 697 -18.66 21.86 2.07
N ILE A 698 -19.17 21.26 3.14
CA ILE A 698 -19.91 21.94 4.23
C ILE A 698 -19.07 22.02 5.52
N GLU A 699 -17.75 22.01 5.34
CA GLU A 699 -16.79 22.03 6.44
C GLU A 699 -16.98 23.27 7.33
N ASN A 700 -17.03 23.08 8.65
CA ASN A 700 -17.26 24.12 9.67
C ASN A 700 -18.59 24.90 9.58
N MET A 701 -19.52 24.52 8.70
CA MET A 701 -20.72 25.32 8.43
C MET A 701 -21.51 25.67 9.70
N PHE A 702 -21.72 24.71 10.62
CA PHE A 702 -22.46 24.88 11.88
C PHE A 702 -21.56 24.77 13.13
N PHE A 703 -20.29 25.19 13.01
CA PHE A 703 -19.36 25.23 14.13
C PHE A 703 -19.93 26.04 15.32
N LYS A 704 -19.91 25.45 16.52
CA LYS A 704 -20.47 26.01 17.77
C LYS A 704 -21.96 26.35 17.71
N SER A 705 -22.74 25.74 16.83
CA SER A 705 -24.19 25.99 16.76
C SER A 705 -24.87 25.83 18.12
N GLU A 706 -25.70 26.81 18.48
CA GLU A 706 -26.44 26.84 19.75
C GLU A 706 -27.78 26.10 19.65
N GLN A 707 -28.09 25.55 18.47
CA GLN A 707 -29.40 25.01 18.14
C GLN A 707 -29.47 23.49 18.34
N GLN A 708 -30.56 23.02 18.94
CA GLN A 708 -30.85 21.59 19.01
C GLN A 708 -31.25 21.02 17.64
N SER A 709 -31.97 21.82 16.84
CA SER A 709 -32.40 21.50 15.48
C SER A 709 -32.32 22.74 14.61
N ILE A 710 -31.97 22.54 13.34
CA ILE A 710 -31.88 23.55 12.30
C ILE A 710 -32.95 23.22 11.25
N GLU A 711 -33.92 24.12 11.08
CA GLU A 711 -35.02 23.93 10.15
C GLU A 711 -34.51 23.85 8.70
N ASN A 712 -35.02 22.87 7.94
CA ASN A 712 -34.75 22.55 6.53
C ASN A 712 -33.42 21.84 6.21
N ILE A 713 -32.53 21.62 7.18
CA ILE A 713 -31.24 20.94 6.94
C ILE A 713 -31.40 19.45 6.51
N ASP A 714 -32.50 18.82 6.91
CA ASP A 714 -32.89 17.46 6.59
C ASP A 714 -33.35 17.28 5.13
N GLN A 715 -33.69 18.38 4.45
CA GLN A 715 -34.15 18.41 3.05
C GLN A 715 -33.01 18.56 2.04
N TRP A 716 -31.78 18.75 2.50
CA TRP A 716 -30.63 18.98 1.63
C TRP A 716 -30.23 17.73 0.84
N ASP A 717 -29.98 17.92 -0.45
CA ASP A 717 -29.29 16.92 -1.29
C ASP A 717 -27.78 17.01 -1.06
N THR A 718 -27.24 16.05 -0.32
CA THR A 718 -25.80 16.02 0.03
C THR A 718 -24.96 15.15 -0.90
N ARG A 719 -25.50 14.69 -2.06
CA ARG A 719 -24.79 13.78 -2.97
C ARG A 719 -23.44 14.33 -3.47
N ASN A 720 -23.29 15.65 -3.58
CA ASN A 720 -22.06 16.28 -4.07
C ASN A 720 -21.02 16.56 -2.97
N ILE A 721 -21.36 16.32 -1.70
CA ILE A 721 -20.48 16.64 -0.57
C ILE A 721 -19.36 15.60 -0.47
N THR A 722 -18.13 16.12 -0.44
CA THR A 722 -16.89 15.34 -0.28
C THR A 722 -16.21 15.60 1.07
N ASN A 723 -16.52 16.70 1.74
CA ASN A 723 -15.96 17.08 3.05
C ASN A 723 -17.04 17.57 4.01
N MET A 724 -17.18 16.88 5.14
CA MET A 724 -18.07 17.20 6.27
C MET A 724 -17.27 17.45 7.57
N SER A 725 -15.97 17.78 7.44
CA SER A 725 -15.12 17.99 8.60
C SER A 725 -15.62 19.17 9.43
N ASP A 726 -15.61 19.04 10.75
CA ASP A 726 -15.97 20.10 11.70
C ASP A 726 -17.41 20.67 11.56
N THR A 727 -18.30 20.08 10.75
CA THR A 727 -19.61 20.67 10.42
C THR A 727 -20.44 21.00 11.66
N PHE A 728 -20.49 20.14 12.67
CA PHE A 728 -21.21 20.36 13.94
C PHE A 728 -20.24 20.36 15.15
N LYS A 729 -18.98 20.71 14.93
CA LYS A 729 -18.00 20.75 16.02
C LYS A 729 -18.41 21.78 17.08
N GLU A 730 -18.35 21.40 18.35
CA GLU A 730 -18.76 22.16 19.54
C GLU A 730 -20.25 22.59 19.53
N ALA A 731 -21.09 21.98 18.69
CA ALA A 731 -22.53 22.20 18.69
C ALA A 731 -23.22 21.42 19.81
N ARG A 732 -22.96 21.80 21.07
CA ARG A 732 -23.26 21.00 22.28
C ARG A 732 -24.71 20.54 22.41
N LYS A 733 -25.67 21.33 21.91
CA LYS A 733 -27.12 21.03 21.97
C LYS A 733 -27.65 20.27 20.75
N PHE A 734 -26.89 20.19 19.66
CA PHE A 734 -27.38 19.65 18.39
C PHE A 734 -27.74 18.16 18.51
N ASN A 735 -28.97 17.81 18.15
CA ASN A 735 -29.47 16.43 18.22
C ASN A 735 -30.55 16.14 17.16
N GLN A 736 -30.45 16.77 15.99
CA GLN A 736 -31.39 16.55 14.89
C GLN A 736 -31.02 15.32 14.05
N ASN A 737 -32.04 14.56 13.64
CA ASN A 737 -31.83 13.39 12.79
C ASN A 737 -31.41 13.80 11.38
N ILE A 738 -30.22 13.37 10.97
CA ILE A 738 -29.62 13.59 9.64
C ILE A 738 -29.22 12.26 8.97
N ASN A 739 -29.89 11.16 9.34
CA ASN A 739 -29.66 9.84 8.75
C ASN A 739 -30.11 9.76 7.27
N SER A 740 -30.85 10.76 6.77
CA SER A 740 -31.28 10.89 5.37
C SER A 740 -30.17 11.38 4.44
N TRP A 741 -29.09 11.97 4.97
CA TRP A 741 -28.00 12.50 4.16
C TRP A 741 -27.28 11.40 3.39
N ASN A 742 -27.07 11.63 2.08
CA ASN A 742 -26.25 10.76 1.26
C ASN A 742 -24.77 11.10 1.46
N THR A 743 -24.03 10.17 2.07
CA THR A 743 -22.60 10.35 2.36
C THR A 743 -21.67 9.55 1.45
N ALA A 744 -22.18 8.94 0.37
CA ALA A 744 -21.41 8.01 -0.46
C ALA A 744 -20.13 8.64 -1.08
N ASN A 745 -20.12 9.96 -1.26
CA ASN A 745 -18.99 10.70 -1.82
C ASN A 745 -18.12 11.39 -0.75
N VAL A 746 -18.47 11.30 0.53
CA VAL A 746 -17.77 11.98 1.63
C VAL A 746 -16.44 11.28 1.93
N LYS A 747 -15.35 12.00 1.73
CA LYS A 747 -13.97 11.56 2.00
C LYS A 747 -13.54 11.88 3.43
N PHE A 748 -14.04 12.97 4.01
CA PHE A 748 -13.55 13.50 5.28
C PHE A 748 -14.70 13.78 6.27
N PHE A 749 -14.70 13.06 7.39
CA PHE A 749 -15.61 13.21 8.55
C PHE A 749 -14.88 13.71 9.80
N ASN A 750 -13.72 14.34 9.64
CA ASN A 750 -12.88 14.72 10.78
C ASN A 750 -13.66 15.65 11.71
N ARG A 751 -13.73 15.34 13.00
CA ARG A 751 -14.36 16.22 14.01
C ARG A 751 -15.82 16.62 13.72
N THR A 752 -16.56 15.92 12.86
CA THR A 752 -17.91 16.33 12.44
C THR A 752 -18.85 16.59 13.62
N PHE A 753 -18.82 15.75 14.66
CA PHE A 753 -19.59 15.89 15.91
C PHE A 753 -18.69 16.07 17.14
N ASN A 754 -17.46 16.55 16.96
CA ASN A 754 -16.53 16.74 18.08
C ASN A 754 -17.08 17.78 19.06
N GLY A 755 -17.36 17.40 20.30
CA GLY A 755 -17.99 18.27 21.31
C GLY A 755 -19.49 18.50 21.12
N ALA A 756 -20.17 17.73 20.26
CA ALA A 756 -21.63 17.75 20.15
C ALA A 756 -22.25 16.90 21.27
N GLU A 757 -22.17 17.38 22.51
CA GLU A 757 -22.48 16.65 23.75
C GLU A 757 -23.82 15.91 23.72
N SER A 758 -24.88 16.54 23.22
CA SER A 758 -26.26 16.00 23.18
C SER A 758 -26.57 15.11 21.96
N PHE A 759 -25.63 14.96 21.02
CA PHE A 759 -25.91 14.27 19.75
C PHE A 759 -26.06 12.77 19.94
N ASN A 760 -27.25 12.23 19.66
CA ASN A 760 -27.55 10.80 19.80
C ASN A 760 -28.58 10.32 18.75
N GLN A 761 -28.34 10.64 17.48
CA GLN A 761 -29.23 10.27 16.37
C GLN A 761 -28.65 9.15 15.50
N PRO A 762 -29.50 8.31 14.89
CA PRO A 762 -29.04 7.18 14.07
C PRO A 762 -28.23 7.66 12.86
N LEU A 763 -27.14 6.95 12.55
CA LEU A 763 -26.28 7.19 11.39
C LEU A 763 -26.06 5.91 10.56
N SER A 764 -26.92 4.90 10.75
CA SER A 764 -26.78 3.57 10.15
C SER A 764 -26.88 3.56 8.62
N ASN A 765 -27.53 4.57 8.02
CA ASN A 765 -27.74 4.68 6.58
C ASN A 765 -26.57 5.38 5.87
N TRP A 766 -25.63 5.95 6.63
CA TRP A 766 -24.47 6.61 6.04
C TRP A 766 -23.58 5.59 5.32
N LYS A 767 -23.32 5.87 4.05
CA LYS A 767 -22.40 5.10 3.22
C LYS A 767 -21.00 5.65 3.40
N VAL A 768 -20.15 4.90 4.10
CA VAL A 768 -18.82 5.36 4.55
C VAL A 768 -17.66 4.65 3.84
N ALA A 769 -17.95 3.88 2.80
CA ALA A 769 -16.95 3.08 2.09
C ALA A 769 -15.86 3.97 1.48
N ASN A 770 -16.20 5.11 0.87
CA ASN A 770 -15.22 5.96 0.18
C ASN A 770 -14.45 6.93 1.10
N SER A 771 -14.62 6.81 2.42
CA SER A 771 -14.08 7.76 3.39
C SER A 771 -12.62 7.47 3.74
N LEU A 772 -11.83 8.54 3.83
CA LEU A 772 -10.40 8.52 4.12
C LEU A 772 -10.09 8.84 5.59
N SER A 773 -11.00 9.52 6.30
CA SER A 773 -10.75 9.93 7.68
C SER A 773 -12.02 10.17 8.49
N PHE A 774 -12.04 9.63 9.71
CA PHE A 774 -13.04 9.82 10.77
C PHE A 774 -12.39 10.33 12.06
N SER A 775 -11.14 10.83 12.00
CA SER A 775 -10.40 11.24 13.19
C SER A 775 -11.20 12.23 14.03
N LEU A 776 -11.31 11.96 15.33
CA LEU A 776 -12.09 12.76 16.30
C LEU A 776 -13.60 12.92 15.97
N MET A 777 -14.20 12.14 15.07
CA MET A 777 -15.56 12.40 14.58
C MET A 777 -16.60 12.55 15.69
N PHE A 778 -16.58 11.71 16.73
CA PHE A 778 -17.50 11.75 17.88
C PHE A 778 -16.79 12.12 19.18
N ALA A 779 -15.60 12.71 19.11
CA ALA A 779 -14.83 13.00 20.32
C ALA A 779 -15.59 14.02 21.20
N GLY A 780 -15.94 13.67 22.43
CA GLY A 780 -16.74 14.51 23.34
C GLY A 780 -18.25 14.55 23.05
N ALA A 781 -18.77 13.73 22.14
CA ALA A 781 -20.22 13.57 21.93
C ALA A 781 -20.81 12.65 23.03
N SER A 782 -20.86 13.14 24.26
CA SER A 782 -21.09 12.36 25.49
C SER A 782 -22.32 11.44 25.44
N ASP A 783 -23.43 11.88 24.84
CA ASP A 783 -24.68 11.11 24.77
C ASP A 783 -24.74 10.09 23.61
N PHE A 784 -23.77 10.11 22.69
CA PHE A 784 -23.84 9.29 21.48
C PHE A 784 -23.73 7.79 21.80
N ASN A 785 -24.78 7.03 21.50
CA ASN A 785 -24.82 5.59 21.72
C ASN A 785 -25.67 4.86 20.67
N GLN A 786 -25.48 5.19 19.39
CA GLN A 786 -26.24 4.61 18.27
C GLN A 786 -25.47 3.50 17.54
N PRO A 787 -26.15 2.48 16.99
CA PRO A 787 -25.49 1.35 16.34
C PRO A 787 -24.79 1.78 15.04
N LEU A 788 -23.50 1.45 14.93
CA LEU A 788 -22.67 1.73 13.74
C LEU A 788 -22.15 0.46 13.06
N ASN A 789 -22.59 -0.71 13.49
CA ASN A 789 -22.10 -2.00 12.98
C ASN A 789 -22.48 -2.26 11.51
N SER A 790 -23.42 -1.49 10.94
CA SER A 790 -23.76 -1.53 9.50
C SER A 790 -22.71 -0.87 8.61
N TRP A 791 -21.80 -0.06 9.17
CA TRP A 791 -20.79 0.64 8.39
C TRP A 791 -19.82 -0.34 7.72
N ARG A 792 -19.46 -0.03 6.47
CA ARG A 792 -18.53 -0.82 5.65
C ARG A 792 -17.44 0.11 5.14
N PHE A 793 -16.20 -0.14 5.56
CA PHE A 793 -15.03 0.67 5.19
C PHE A 793 -14.36 0.11 3.93
N ASN A 794 -13.82 0.99 3.09
CA ASN A 794 -12.95 0.57 1.99
C ASN A 794 -11.65 -0.02 2.57
N THR A 795 -11.30 -1.18 2.05
CA THR A 795 -10.14 -1.99 2.45
C THR A 795 -9.07 -1.99 1.36
N LYS A 796 -9.12 -1.02 0.44
CA LYS A 796 -8.09 -0.79 -0.60
C LYS A 796 -7.11 0.32 -0.19
N ASP A 797 -7.58 1.34 0.52
CA ASP A 797 -6.79 2.51 0.93
C ASP A 797 -6.65 2.56 2.46
N HIS A 798 -5.63 3.27 2.96
CA HIS A 798 -5.51 3.58 4.39
C HIS A 798 -6.53 4.66 4.77
N PHE A 799 -7.21 4.48 5.89
CA PHE A 799 -8.09 5.47 6.47
C PHE A 799 -7.73 5.71 7.94
N LYS A 800 -8.09 6.89 8.47
CA LYS A 800 -7.81 7.30 9.85
C LYS A 800 -9.06 7.23 10.72
N MET A 801 -8.92 6.73 11.95
CA MET A 801 -9.98 6.69 12.99
C MET A 801 -9.43 6.95 14.40
N ASP A 802 -8.24 7.55 14.48
CA ASP A 802 -7.66 7.93 15.75
C ASP A 802 -8.62 8.89 16.48
N TRP A 803 -8.78 8.68 17.79
CA TRP A 803 -9.64 9.49 18.67
C TRP A 803 -11.14 9.50 18.33
N ILE A 804 -11.64 8.60 17.48
CA ILE A 804 -13.02 8.67 16.96
C ILE A 804 -14.11 8.74 18.05
N PHE A 805 -13.97 8.00 19.16
CA PHE A 805 -14.88 8.05 20.31
C PHE A 805 -14.25 8.65 21.57
N HIS A 806 -13.13 9.37 21.49
CA HIS A 806 -12.47 9.95 22.66
C HIS A 806 -13.45 10.78 23.52
N LYS A 807 -13.60 10.48 24.82
CA LYS A 807 -14.58 11.12 25.74
C LYS A 807 -16.06 10.98 25.32
N CYS A 808 -16.42 10.00 24.50
CA CYS A 808 -17.81 9.67 24.17
C CYS A 808 -18.44 8.79 25.27
N THR A 809 -18.63 9.35 26.47
CA THR A 809 -18.78 8.60 27.74
C THR A 809 -19.87 7.51 27.76
N ASN A 810 -20.96 7.66 27.00
CA ASN A 810 -22.08 6.71 26.96
C ASN A 810 -22.01 5.67 25.83
N PHE A 811 -21.02 5.73 24.93
CA PHE A 811 -20.94 4.82 23.80
C PHE A 811 -20.67 3.36 24.21
N ASN A 812 -21.58 2.45 23.85
CA ASN A 812 -21.49 1.02 24.19
C ASN A 812 -22.18 0.13 23.14
N GLN A 813 -21.79 0.26 21.87
CA GLN A 813 -22.34 -0.54 20.77
C GLN A 813 -21.32 -1.57 20.25
N ASP A 814 -21.84 -2.70 19.74
CA ASP A 814 -21.02 -3.72 19.07
C ASP A 814 -20.43 -3.19 17.75
N LEU A 815 -19.16 -3.48 17.49
CA LEU A 815 -18.37 -3.04 16.33
C LEU A 815 -17.68 -4.21 15.61
N ASP A 816 -18.14 -5.43 15.82
CA ASP A 816 -17.54 -6.67 15.31
C ASP A 816 -17.71 -6.86 13.78
N GLN A 817 -18.50 -6.04 13.11
CA GLN A 817 -18.62 -6.06 11.65
C GLN A 817 -17.69 -5.04 10.96
N TRP A 818 -16.93 -4.26 11.75
CA TRP A 818 -15.96 -3.32 11.22
C TRP A 818 -14.72 -4.06 10.72
N ASN A 819 -14.39 -3.87 9.44
CA ASN A 819 -13.13 -4.33 8.88
C ASN A 819 -12.04 -3.26 9.08
N VAL A 820 -11.17 -3.47 10.06
CA VAL A 820 -10.06 -2.57 10.43
C VAL A 820 -8.69 -3.02 9.88
N GLU A 821 -8.66 -3.93 8.89
CA GLU A 821 -7.42 -4.54 8.35
C GLU A 821 -6.43 -3.50 7.78
N ASN A 822 -6.89 -2.32 7.39
CA ASN A 822 -6.06 -1.21 6.88
C ASN A 822 -5.89 -0.05 7.86
N LEU A 823 -6.45 -0.14 9.06
CA LEU A 823 -6.27 0.87 10.11
C LEU A 823 -4.87 0.73 10.69
N ASN A 824 -4.09 1.82 10.68
CA ASN A 824 -2.74 1.84 11.26
C ASN A 824 -2.67 2.53 12.63
N ASN A 825 -3.57 3.47 12.89
CA ASN A 825 -3.58 4.27 14.10
C ASN A 825 -4.95 4.16 14.78
N ALA A 826 -4.97 3.54 15.96
CA ALA A 826 -6.13 3.45 16.84
C ALA A 826 -5.88 4.17 18.18
N GLU A 827 -4.95 5.13 18.20
CA GLU A 827 -4.67 5.94 19.39
C GLU A 827 -5.95 6.64 19.88
N HIS A 828 -6.14 6.60 21.20
CA HIS A 828 -7.27 7.21 21.90
C HIS A 828 -8.67 6.84 21.36
N MET A 829 -8.80 5.76 20.58
CA MET A 829 -10.05 5.42 19.88
C MET A 829 -11.25 5.31 20.84
N PHE A 830 -11.05 4.75 22.03
CA PHE A 830 -12.02 4.62 23.13
C PHE A 830 -11.49 5.20 24.44
N ASP A 831 -10.60 6.19 24.38
CA ASP A 831 -10.07 6.85 25.58
C ASP A 831 -11.20 7.62 26.32
N THR A 832 -11.34 7.36 27.61
CA THR A 832 -12.33 7.97 28.51
C THR A 832 -13.78 7.65 28.08
N VAL A 833 -13.98 6.48 27.46
CA VAL A 833 -15.30 5.94 27.11
C VAL A 833 -15.76 4.99 28.22
N PHE A 834 -16.22 5.54 29.35
CA PHE A 834 -16.51 4.78 30.57
C PHE A 834 -17.44 3.58 30.35
N SER A 835 -18.43 3.74 29.46
CA SER A 835 -19.47 2.74 29.21
C SER A 835 -19.05 1.62 28.25
N PHE A 836 -17.94 1.75 27.52
CA PHE A 836 -17.63 0.86 26.41
C PHE A 836 -17.37 -0.57 26.84
N ASN A 837 -18.18 -1.49 26.34
CA ASN A 837 -18.02 -2.93 26.43
C ASN A 837 -18.57 -3.63 25.17
N GLY A 838 -18.50 -2.97 24.02
CA GLY A 838 -18.95 -3.49 22.73
C GLY A 838 -17.98 -4.53 22.14
N LYS A 839 -18.49 -5.49 21.37
CA LYS A 839 -17.67 -6.53 20.74
C LYS A 839 -16.72 -5.95 19.68
N VAL A 840 -15.46 -6.37 19.75
CA VAL A 840 -14.37 -6.04 18.80
C VAL A 840 -13.50 -7.26 18.44
N SER A 841 -13.94 -8.47 18.79
CA SER A 841 -13.12 -9.70 18.73
C SER A 841 -12.80 -10.18 17.31
N THR A 842 -13.57 -9.75 16.31
CA THR A 842 -13.41 -10.12 14.89
C THR A 842 -12.45 -9.19 14.13
N TRP A 843 -11.93 -8.16 14.80
CA TRP A 843 -11.05 -7.17 14.17
C TRP A 843 -9.75 -7.81 13.70
N LYS A 844 -9.43 -7.59 12.43
CA LYS A 844 -8.12 -7.94 11.86
C LYS A 844 -7.13 -6.82 12.15
N THR A 845 -6.33 -6.97 13.20
CA THR A 845 -5.47 -5.89 13.74
C THR A 845 -4.04 -5.88 13.22
N ASN A 846 -3.69 -6.73 12.26
CA ASN A 846 -2.33 -6.94 11.76
C ASN A 846 -1.69 -5.72 11.07
N SER A 847 -2.41 -4.61 10.89
CA SER A 847 -1.89 -3.35 10.38
C SER A 847 -1.73 -2.24 11.42
N LEU A 848 -2.25 -2.43 12.64
CA LEU A 848 -2.16 -1.45 13.71
C LEU A 848 -0.70 -1.28 14.18
N THR A 849 -0.22 -0.05 14.16
CA THR A 849 1.10 0.34 14.65
C THR A 849 1.04 1.19 15.90
N ARG A 850 -0.04 1.97 16.11
CA ARG A 850 -0.19 2.87 17.27
C ARG A 850 -1.49 2.60 18.00
N LEU A 851 -1.40 2.21 19.28
CA LEU A 851 -2.52 1.88 20.17
C LEU A 851 -2.43 2.63 21.51
N ASP A 852 -1.62 3.70 21.59
CA ASP A 852 -1.50 4.50 22.82
C ASP A 852 -2.90 4.97 23.28
N TYR A 853 -3.20 4.75 24.56
CA TYR A 853 -4.47 5.12 25.21
C TYR A 853 -5.75 4.54 24.57
N MET A 854 -5.68 3.54 23.68
CA MET A 854 -6.83 3.10 22.90
C MET A 854 -8.08 2.76 23.74
N PHE A 855 -7.92 2.14 24.92
CA PHE A 855 -9.01 1.85 25.86
C PHE A 855 -8.83 2.56 27.20
N HIS A 856 -7.93 3.54 27.32
CA HIS A 856 -7.64 4.23 28.58
C HIS A 856 -8.94 4.72 29.24
N LYS A 857 -9.14 4.45 30.54
CA LYS A 857 -10.36 4.79 31.29
C LYS A 857 -11.67 4.20 30.75
N ALA A 858 -11.64 3.20 29.87
CA ALA A 858 -12.83 2.43 29.48
C ALA A 858 -13.20 1.44 30.61
N LYS A 859 -13.76 1.97 31.70
CA LYS A 859 -14.00 1.26 32.97
C LYS A 859 -14.74 -0.07 32.83
N ASN A 860 -15.64 -0.17 31.84
CA ASN A 860 -16.47 -1.35 31.59
C ASN A 860 -15.89 -2.37 30.59
N PHE A 861 -14.76 -2.07 29.95
CA PHE A 861 -14.25 -2.89 28.86
C PHE A 861 -13.71 -4.23 29.36
N ASN A 862 -14.33 -5.32 28.93
CA ASN A 862 -13.87 -6.68 29.22
C ASN A 862 -14.18 -7.65 28.06
N ARG A 863 -13.93 -7.22 26.82
CA ARG A 863 -14.17 -8.06 25.63
C ARG A 863 -12.90 -8.71 25.14
N ARG A 864 -13.07 -9.91 24.55
CA ARG A 864 -12.02 -10.71 23.92
C ARG A 864 -11.21 -9.89 22.93
N VAL A 865 -9.91 -9.75 23.23
CA VAL A 865 -8.87 -9.12 22.40
C VAL A 865 -7.58 -9.96 22.33
N TYR A 866 -7.54 -11.11 23.00
CA TYR A 866 -6.34 -11.94 23.13
C TYR A 866 -5.85 -12.54 21.80
N ASP A 867 -6.75 -12.68 20.83
CA ASP A 867 -6.48 -13.16 19.47
C ASP A 867 -6.12 -12.06 18.48
N TRP A 868 -6.01 -10.80 18.93
CA TRP A 868 -5.51 -9.72 18.10
C TRP A 868 -4.03 -9.93 17.74
N ASN A 869 -3.72 -9.82 16.45
CA ASN A 869 -2.36 -9.75 15.97
C ASN A 869 -1.85 -8.31 16.09
N ILE A 870 -0.99 -8.04 17.08
CA ILE A 870 -0.41 -6.72 17.34
C ILE A 870 1.11 -6.68 17.09
N GLN A 871 1.65 -7.60 16.28
CA GLN A 871 3.10 -7.70 16.05
C GLN A 871 3.72 -6.42 15.49
N ARG A 872 2.95 -5.63 14.73
CA ARG A 872 3.38 -4.36 14.14
C ARG A 872 3.18 -3.16 15.06
N ALA A 873 2.58 -3.33 16.24
CA ALA A 873 2.39 -2.26 17.21
C ALA A 873 3.76 -1.75 17.68
N THR A 874 4.04 -0.47 17.47
CA THR A 874 5.23 0.21 18.00
C THR A 874 4.90 0.95 19.30
N THR A 875 3.63 1.29 19.53
CA THR A 875 3.18 1.97 20.76
C THR A 875 1.83 1.43 21.25
N PHE A 876 1.68 1.27 22.57
CA PHE A 876 0.47 0.82 23.27
C PHE A 876 0.45 1.33 24.74
N ARG A 877 1.14 2.44 25.01
CA ARG A 877 1.26 3.06 26.33
C ARG A 877 -0.13 3.37 26.88
N PHE A 878 -0.36 3.00 28.14
CA PHE A 878 -1.61 3.26 28.86
C PHE A 878 -2.88 2.72 28.16
N MET A 879 -2.75 1.78 27.22
CA MET A 879 -3.87 1.25 26.44
C MET A 879 -5.03 0.77 27.32
N PHE A 880 -4.74 0.11 28.45
CA PHE A 880 -5.73 -0.38 29.42
C PHE A 880 -5.64 0.30 30.80
N PHE A 881 -4.91 1.41 30.91
CA PHE A 881 -4.77 2.09 32.21
C PHE A 881 -6.13 2.63 32.66
N GLU A 882 -6.47 2.39 33.94
CA GLU A 882 -7.81 2.63 34.52
C GLU A 882 -8.98 1.84 33.87
N CYS A 883 -8.73 0.75 33.16
CA CYS A 883 -9.77 -0.21 32.74
C CYS A 883 -10.17 -1.17 33.86
N SER A 884 -10.93 -0.68 34.85
CA SER A 884 -11.25 -1.40 36.10
C SER A 884 -11.91 -2.78 35.97
N ARG A 885 -12.49 -3.14 34.81
CA ARG A 885 -13.16 -4.44 34.60
C ARG A 885 -12.43 -5.37 33.63
N PHE A 886 -11.26 -4.98 33.13
CA PHE A 886 -10.55 -5.75 32.12
C PHE A 886 -9.86 -6.98 32.74
N LEU A 887 -10.29 -8.18 32.34
CA LEU A 887 -9.82 -9.47 32.88
C LEU A 887 -9.42 -10.46 31.76
N GLN A 888 -9.10 -9.97 30.56
CA GLN A 888 -8.76 -10.84 29.43
C GLN A 888 -7.28 -11.26 29.47
N PRO A 889 -6.96 -12.53 29.17
CA PRO A 889 -5.57 -12.98 29.08
C PRO A 889 -4.86 -12.28 27.91
N LEU A 890 -3.63 -11.81 28.09
CA LEU A 890 -2.85 -11.16 27.02
C LEU A 890 -1.58 -11.94 26.65
N ASP A 891 -1.44 -13.17 27.14
CA ASP A 891 -0.23 -14.01 27.00
C ASP A 891 0.10 -14.35 25.54
N SER A 892 -0.89 -14.30 24.66
CA SER A 892 -0.78 -14.56 23.22
C SER A 892 -0.34 -13.33 22.40
N TRP A 893 -0.19 -12.16 23.01
CA TRP A 893 0.26 -10.95 22.32
C TRP A 893 1.79 -10.95 22.16
N TYR A 894 2.25 -11.00 20.90
CA TYR A 894 3.65 -10.86 20.53
C TYR A 894 3.84 -9.50 19.84
N VAL A 895 4.80 -8.68 20.29
CA VAL A 895 5.11 -7.36 19.71
C VAL A 895 6.58 -7.34 19.27
N SER A 896 6.86 -6.87 18.06
CA SER A 896 8.26 -6.70 17.62
C SER A 896 8.92 -5.56 18.42
N ILE A 897 10.03 -5.85 19.11
CA ILE A 897 10.80 -4.97 20.02
C ILE A 897 11.61 -3.90 19.22
N GLY A 898 10.98 -3.30 18.22
CA GLY A 898 11.61 -2.25 17.42
C GLY A 898 11.60 -0.92 18.19
N LEU A 899 12.75 -0.54 18.77
CA LEU A 899 13.16 0.82 19.23
C LEU A 899 13.04 1.17 20.72
N VAL A 900 12.61 0.26 21.59
CA VAL A 900 12.78 0.42 23.05
C VAL A 900 13.43 -0.86 23.53
N GLY A 901 14.65 -0.81 24.07
CA GLY A 901 15.49 -1.97 24.42
C GLY A 901 14.94 -2.82 25.57
N GLU A 902 13.73 -3.34 25.41
CA GLU A 902 12.94 -3.97 26.44
C GLU A 902 12.64 -5.43 26.04
N SER A 903 13.00 -6.40 26.89
CA SER A 903 12.81 -7.84 26.60
C SER A 903 11.31 -8.21 26.55
N THR A 904 10.97 -9.32 25.90
CA THR A 904 9.59 -9.89 25.92
C THR A 904 9.06 -10.07 27.34
N GLU A 905 9.94 -10.41 28.29
CA GLU A 905 9.58 -10.53 29.72
C GLU A 905 9.36 -9.17 30.39
N SER A 906 10.10 -8.12 30.01
CA SER A 906 9.85 -6.75 30.49
C SER A 906 8.58 -6.16 29.86
N PHE A 907 8.27 -6.50 28.59
CA PHE A 907 6.99 -6.19 27.96
C PHE A 907 5.81 -6.84 28.71
N LYS A 908 5.91 -8.14 29.01
CA LYS A 908 4.91 -8.86 29.82
C LYS A 908 4.78 -8.25 31.21
N SER A 909 5.91 -7.95 31.87
CA SER A 909 5.92 -7.28 33.18
C SER A 909 5.32 -5.87 33.13
N ARG A 910 5.47 -5.13 32.03
CA ARG A 910 4.87 -3.80 31.86
C ARG A 910 3.37 -3.88 31.58
N VAL A 911 2.93 -4.82 30.72
CA VAL A 911 1.50 -5.09 30.50
C VAL A 911 0.85 -5.54 31.80
N GLN A 912 1.50 -6.44 32.54
CA GLN A 912 1.06 -6.88 33.86
C GLN A 912 1.04 -5.71 34.86
N GLY A 913 2.07 -4.85 34.90
CA GLY A 913 2.07 -3.66 35.75
C GLY A 913 1.02 -2.59 35.37
N MET A 914 0.62 -2.51 34.09
CA MET A 914 -0.52 -1.69 33.67
C MET A 914 -1.86 -2.27 34.15
N LEU A 915 -1.97 -3.60 34.23
CA LEU A 915 -3.12 -4.31 34.77
C LEU A 915 -3.15 -4.28 36.31
N ASP A 916 -2.02 -4.40 36.98
CA ASP A 916 -1.90 -4.41 38.45
C ASP A 916 -2.17 -3.03 39.07
N ASN A 917 -1.94 -1.96 38.31
CA ASN A 917 -2.35 -0.59 38.68
C ASN A 917 -3.82 -0.28 38.35
N THR A 918 -4.60 -1.26 37.88
CA THR A 918 -6.06 -1.13 37.93
C THR A 918 -6.49 -1.29 39.39
N PRO A 919 -7.20 -0.33 39.99
CA PRO A 919 -7.47 -0.39 41.42
C PRO A 919 -8.47 -1.51 41.71
N LEU A 920 -7.96 -2.69 42.06
CA LEU A 920 -8.60 -3.48 43.10
C LEU A 920 -8.43 -2.69 44.39
N VAL A 921 -9.57 -2.36 44.98
CA VAL A 921 -9.69 -1.71 46.29
C VAL A 921 -8.71 -2.35 47.28
N GLN A 922 -7.59 -1.67 47.58
CA GLN A 922 -7.03 -1.48 48.93
C GLN A 922 -5.68 -0.72 48.90
N HIS A 923 -5.76 0.54 49.33
CA HIS A 923 -4.78 1.30 50.12
C HIS A 923 -3.30 1.33 49.68
N GLY A 924 -2.91 2.48 49.12
CA GLY A 924 -1.69 3.19 49.50
C GLY A 924 -0.42 2.89 48.72
N ILE A 925 0.22 3.98 48.27
CA ILE A 925 1.63 4.15 47.86
C ILE A 925 1.89 4.05 46.33
N TYR A 926 2.05 5.23 45.70
CA TYR A 926 2.82 5.46 44.46
C TYR A 926 4.26 4.96 44.64
N PRO A 927 4.93 4.35 43.64
CA PRO A 927 5.82 5.17 42.77
C PRO A 927 6.24 4.55 41.38
N TRP A 928 6.46 5.40 40.35
CA TRP A 928 7.74 5.58 39.59
C TRP A 928 7.60 6.13 38.15
N TYR A 929 8.34 7.22 37.92
CA TYR A 929 8.81 7.80 36.66
C TYR A 929 10.20 7.24 36.31
N PRO A 930 10.59 7.05 35.04
CA PRO A 930 12.00 7.06 34.65
C PRO A 930 12.37 8.37 33.95
N HIS A 931 13.20 9.18 34.63
CA HIS A 931 14.00 10.23 34.01
C HIS A 931 15.15 9.62 33.18
N GLY A 932 15.41 10.17 32.00
CA GLY A 932 16.70 9.99 31.32
C GLY A 932 16.68 10.13 29.80
N MET A 933 16.64 11.37 29.30
CA MET A 933 17.49 11.92 28.22
C MET A 933 16.88 13.22 27.68
N VAL A 934 17.30 14.34 28.27
CA VAL A 934 17.18 15.67 27.70
C VAL A 934 18.49 15.99 27.00
N GLN A 935 18.45 16.30 25.71
CA GLN A 935 19.39 17.26 25.12
C GLN A 935 18.62 18.27 24.28
N HIS A 936 18.79 19.54 24.65
CA HIS A 936 18.24 20.72 24.01
C HIS A 936 18.66 20.85 22.53
N ARG A 937 17.71 21.26 21.68
CA ARG A 937 17.97 22.32 20.69
C ARG A 937 16.79 23.30 20.64
N VAL A 938 17.18 24.57 20.66
CA VAL A 938 16.36 25.77 20.68
C VAL A 938 16.18 26.27 19.24
N TYR A 939 14.96 26.61 18.79
CA TYR A 939 14.43 27.94 18.36
C TYR A 939 13.55 27.74 17.09
N PRO A 940 12.67 28.67 16.64
CA PRO A 940 12.33 29.99 17.20
C PRO A 940 10.81 30.31 17.36
N THR A 941 10.58 31.35 18.16
CA THR A 941 9.43 32.30 18.24
C THR A 941 8.89 32.73 16.85
N SER A 942 7.58 32.79 16.56
CA SER A 942 6.56 33.86 16.83
C SER A 942 5.66 33.97 15.55
N PRO A 943 4.49 34.65 15.49
CA PRO A 943 3.92 35.56 16.49
C PRO A 943 2.42 35.39 16.82
N ARG A 944 2.13 35.81 18.06
CA ARG A 944 0.98 36.61 18.51
C ARG A 944 -0.22 36.72 17.57
N TYR A 945 -1.37 36.30 18.08
CA TYR A 945 -2.56 37.16 18.16
C TYR A 945 -3.18 37.00 19.54
N ASP A 946 -2.92 37.99 20.40
CA ASP A 946 -3.75 38.29 21.56
C ASP A 946 -5.14 38.71 21.07
N ASN A 947 -6.21 38.18 21.66
CA ASN A 947 -7.13 39.02 22.41
C ASN A 947 -8.24 38.19 23.11
N HIS A 948 -8.15 38.23 24.44
CA HIS A 948 -9.26 38.49 25.38
C HIS A 948 -10.45 37.51 25.42
N TYR A 949 -10.45 36.62 26.41
CA TYR A 949 -11.64 36.34 27.22
C TYR A 949 -11.26 36.23 28.71
N PRO A 950 -11.93 36.96 29.62
CA PRO A 950 -11.72 36.87 31.05
C PRO A 950 -12.63 35.81 31.69
N GLY A 951 -12.14 35.19 32.77
CA GLY A 951 -12.93 34.82 33.95
C GLY A 951 -13.70 33.49 33.95
N HIS A 952 -13.07 32.47 34.56
CA HIS A 952 -13.60 31.53 35.60
C HIS A 952 -14.88 30.68 35.34
N PRO A 953 -15.12 29.62 36.15
CA PRO A 953 -14.20 28.69 36.83
C PRO A 953 -14.55 27.19 36.58
N GLU A 954 -13.58 26.36 36.94
CA GLU A 954 -13.68 25.01 37.53
C GLU A 954 -15.06 24.33 37.57
N ASP A 955 -15.19 23.21 36.83
CA ASP A 955 -15.65 21.90 37.33
C ASP A 955 -15.23 20.77 36.35
#